data_AF-A0A9E3UYU3-F1
#
_entry.id   AF-A0A9E3UYU3-F1
#
_cell.length_a   1.000
_cell.length_b   1.000
_cell.length_c   1.000
_cell.angle_alpha   90.00
_cell.angle_beta   90.00
_cell.angle_gamma   90.00
#
_symmetry.space_group_name_H-M   'P 1'
#
loop_
_entity.id
_entity.type
_entity.pdbx_description
1 polymer ?
#
loop_
_entity_poly.entity_id
_entity_poly.type
_entity_poly.pdbx_seq_one_letter_code
_entity_poly.pdbx_strand_id
1 'polypeptide(L)'
;MRTLRISLATLALLGAAPAGHAQAQYSPSDLLSAFRPSQKGVEYDTPTGKAVEACKVETVYDKNHKPIGYALRDGEGKLLRKFVDTNGLKNAKGQTQLDQWSYYKDGFEVYRENDLNEDKSLDECRWMNAGGTRIAALKSDGTVARIVAWKRISAEEASKVLVQALVANDLGLLETVMATPAELEALGLPAGQVKQAAEAAANRRTAFDALRKTLFNAGWDGQTVWSRFDGTMPHVIPADAAPGLKEDIILYENGVIFAGPPNGQGDPLKIAYLQAGEMIKLGETWKFLALPFAIDPRNTEPPQVAADNTLRAWIFRQANSAPDAGPASPELVKAQEALAKHDATPPGPSATKVEIAQFYRDRVELLYAVAKLATGDEQMTYLKQVADSLAAAYQTGAYPEGGKILDRLIAKGGKLAPYAAYHKILAEYSLDAEQPGANLLEVQKKCLAKLEDFLKTYRDCDEVPEVLFQLATVNEFNGDDKEARDYYARLAKDYPTTEPGKKAVGALRRLDLVDKPITLSGPNLRGQKVGVENYRGKNLLIVFWSTQAAQFRKDLPDLEKAYQKYHSKAGLEILGVNLDDDKAALEAFLRETSLPWEQIYEPGGMSSRLANEFGILTLPTMFLVGPDGKVISRNIRMADELEKYLEKALTSKAASVDLGSK
;
A
#
# COMPACT_ATOMS: atom_id res chain seq x y z
N MET A 1 -6.02 -13.44 -40.58
CA MET A 1 -5.12 -12.26 -40.63
C MET A 1 -4.94 -11.84 -42.07
N ARG A 2 -5.74 -10.89 -42.58
CA ARG A 2 -5.45 -10.20 -43.84
C ARG A 2 -4.64 -8.97 -43.45
N THR A 3 -3.37 -8.94 -43.84
CA THR A 3 -2.49 -7.79 -43.72
C THR A 3 -3.11 -6.62 -44.47
N LEU A 4 -3.56 -5.58 -43.75
CA LEU A 4 -3.97 -4.31 -44.35
C LEU A 4 -2.69 -3.66 -44.90
N ARG A 5 -2.44 -3.84 -46.21
CA ARG A 5 -1.41 -3.08 -46.92
C ARG A 5 -1.85 -1.63 -46.93
N ILE A 6 -1.10 -0.76 -46.26
CA ILE A 6 -1.12 0.67 -46.54
C ILE A 6 -0.51 0.81 -47.93
N SER A 7 -1.35 0.84 -48.96
CA SER A 7 -0.92 1.43 -50.22
C SER A 7 -0.78 2.92 -49.94
N LEU A 8 0.45 3.39 -49.66
CA LEU A 8 0.83 4.78 -49.79
C LEU A 8 0.59 5.15 -51.26
N ALA A 9 -0.65 5.51 -51.58
CA ALA A 9 -1.03 5.94 -52.90
C ALA A 9 -0.30 7.27 -53.16
N THR A 10 0.75 7.19 -53.97
CA THR A 10 1.42 8.36 -54.53
C THR A 10 0.40 9.01 -55.45
N LEU A 11 -0.20 10.12 -55.00
CA LEU A 11 -1.29 10.76 -55.72
C LEU A 11 -0.87 12.06 -56.38
N ALA A 12 -1.39 12.18 -57.60
CA ALA A 12 -0.95 13.06 -58.66
C ALA A 12 -1.88 14.26 -58.77
N LEU A 13 -1.44 15.45 -58.36
CA LEU A 13 -2.06 16.70 -58.80
C LEU A 13 -1.44 17.14 -60.13
N LEU A 14 -2.15 16.87 -61.23
CA LEU A 14 -1.82 17.32 -62.58
C LEU A 14 -2.03 18.84 -62.73
N GLY A 15 -1.01 19.54 -63.23
CA GLY A 15 -1.09 20.82 -63.93
C GLY A 15 0.06 20.87 -64.95
N ALA A 16 -0.05 21.38 -66.17
CA ALA A 16 -1.02 22.29 -66.76
C ALA A 16 -1.17 22.03 -68.28
N ALA A 17 -2.35 22.26 -68.85
CA ALA A 17 -2.56 22.56 -70.27
C ALA A 17 -3.94 23.27 -70.46
N PRO A 18 -4.09 24.14 -71.49
CA PRO A 18 -5.20 25.09 -71.58
C PRO A 18 -6.49 24.46 -72.14
N ALA A 19 -7.60 25.12 -71.82
CA ALA A 19 -8.94 24.96 -72.39
C ALA A 19 -9.62 23.58 -72.19
N GLY A 20 -10.41 23.52 -71.12
CA GLY A 20 -11.63 22.72 -70.98
C GLY A 20 -11.48 21.20 -70.97
N HIS A 21 -11.09 20.61 -69.85
CA HIS A 21 -11.40 19.22 -69.44
C HIS A 21 -11.32 19.15 -67.90
N ALA A 22 -12.31 18.52 -67.27
CA ALA A 22 -12.51 18.48 -65.83
C ALA A 22 -11.27 17.95 -65.08
N GLN A 23 -10.84 18.68 -64.05
CA GLN A 23 -9.88 18.20 -63.05
C GLN A 23 -10.48 16.92 -62.44
N ALA A 24 -9.74 15.81 -62.42
CA ALA A 24 -10.22 14.56 -61.82
C ALA A 24 -10.41 14.77 -60.31
N GLN A 25 -11.62 15.19 -59.94
CA GLN A 25 -12.03 15.49 -58.59
C GLN A 25 -12.37 14.17 -57.91
N TYR A 26 -11.69 13.84 -56.81
CA TYR A 26 -12.02 12.66 -56.02
C TYR A 26 -13.51 12.66 -55.70
N SER A 27 -14.16 11.52 -55.89
CA SER A 27 -15.50 11.34 -55.36
C SER A 27 -15.44 11.26 -53.83
N PRO A 28 -16.54 11.56 -53.13
CA PRO A 28 -16.65 11.30 -51.69
C PRO A 28 -16.24 9.87 -51.30
N SER A 29 -16.60 8.88 -52.12
CA SER A 29 -16.27 7.47 -51.90
C SER A 29 -14.76 7.21 -51.98
N ASP A 30 -14.05 7.88 -52.89
CA ASP A 30 -12.60 7.74 -53.02
C ASP A 30 -11.90 8.23 -51.75
N LEU A 31 -12.27 9.41 -51.24
CA LEU A 31 -11.65 9.96 -50.03
C LEU A 31 -11.95 9.12 -48.78
N LEU A 32 -13.17 8.59 -48.65
CA LEU A 32 -13.58 7.76 -47.50
C LEU A 32 -12.91 6.37 -47.50
N SER A 33 -12.62 5.82 -48.68
CA SER A 33 -12.03 4.48 -48.80
C SER A 33 -10.50 4.51 -48.80
N ALA A 34 -9.89 5.51 -49.45
CA ALA A 34 -8.44 5.61 -49.59
C ALA A 34 -7.74 6.13 -48.32
N PHE A 35 -8.39 6.99 -47.53
CA PHE A 35 -7.77 7.65 -46.38
C PHE A 35 -8.51 7.31 -45.08
N ARG A 36 -7.92 6.41 -44.31
CA ARG A 36 -8.36 6.03 -42.97
C ARG A 36 -7.23 6.29 -41.98
N PRO A 37 -7.56 6.65 -40.72
CA PRO A 37 -6.57 6.79 -39.67
C PRO A 37 -5.66 5.57 -39.60
N SER A 38 -4.34 5.78 -39.53
CA SER A 38 -3.37 4.70 -39.37
C SER A 38 -3.48 4.04 -37.99
N GLN A 39 -3.88 4.81 -36.98
CA GLN A 39 -4.01 4.35 -35.60
C GLN A 39 -5.40 3.76 -35.36
N LYS A 40 -5.46 2.65 -34.62
CA LYS A 40 -6.71 1.97 -34.27
C LYS A 40 -7.47 2.75 -33.19
N GLY A 41 -8.80 2.58 -33.16
CA GLY A 41 -9.65 3.15 -32.11
C GLY A 41 -9.84 4.67 -32.21
N VAL A 42 -9.53 5.27 -33.36
CA VAL A 42 -9.92 6.66 -33.66
C VAL A 42 -11.41 6.67 -33.96
N GLU A 43 -12.16 7.47 -33.20
CA GLU A 43 -13.58 7.73 -33.46
C GLU A 43 -13.73 8.98 -34.32
N TYR A 44 -14.43 8.85 -35.44
CA TYR A 44 -14.65 9.90 -36.43
C TYR A 44 -15.85 9.55 -37.31
N ASP A 45 -16.44 10.55 -37.97
CA ASP A 45 -17.64 10.33 -38.77
C ASP A 45 -17.33 9.54 -40.04
N THR A 46 -18.07 8.46 -40.26
CA THR A 46 -17.90 7.55 -41.39
C THR A 46 -19.24 7.35 -42.09
N PRO A 47 -19.68 8.30 -42.93
CA PRO A 47 -20.95 8.15 -43.65
C PRO A 47 -20.93 6.88 -44.52
N THR A 48 -22.08 6.22 -44.60
CA THR A 48 -22.27 4.98 -45.36
C THR A 48 -23.56 5.05 -46.19
N GLY A 49 -23.64 4.22 -47.23
CA GLY A 49 -24.82 4.15 -48.11
C GLY A 49 -25.20 5.50 -48.71
N LYS A 50 -26.50 5.85 -48.66
CA LYS A 50 -27.04 7.10 -49.22
C LYS A 50 -26.41 8.37 -48.64
N ALA A 51 -25.88 8.33 -47.42
CA ALA A 51 -25.22 9.51 -46.83
C ALA A 51 -23.94 9.91 -47.59
N VAL A 52 -23.27 8.95 -48.25
CA VAL A 52 -22.09 9.23 -49.08
C VAL A 52 -22.46 10.03 -50.33
N GLU A 53 -23.65 9.79 -50.91
CA GLU A 53 -24.15 10.50 -52.09
C GLU A 53 -24.40 11.99 -51.83
N ALA A 54 -24.73 12.34 -50.58
CA ALA A 54 -24.94 13.72 -50.15
C ALA A 54 -23.64 14.48 -49.84
N CYS A 55 -22.51 13.76 -49.71
CA CYS A 55 -21.22 14.37 -49.38
C CYS A 55 -20.64 15.16 -50.56
N LYS A 56 -19.85 16.20 -50.25
CA LYS A 56 -19.22 17.08 -51.24
C LYS A 56 -17.72 17.19 -51.00
N VAL A 57 -16.94 17.13 -52.08
CA VAL A 57 -15.49 17.33 -52.06
C VAL A 57 -15.16 18.74 -52.55
N GLU A 58 -14.47 19.50 -51.71
CA GLU A 58 -14.03 20.87 -51.96
C GLU A 58 -12.50 20.93 -52.07
N THR A 59 -11.99 21.79 -52.96
CA THR A 59 -10.56 22.09 -53.04
C THR A 59 -10.16 23.04 -51.91
N VAL A 60 -9.07 22.73 -51.21
CA VAL A 60 -8.48 23.59 -50.18
C VAL A 60 -7.38 24.44 -50.82
N TYR A 61 -7.37 25.74 -50.50
CA TYR A 61 -6.42 26.71 -51.02
C TYR A 61 -5.57 27.33 -49.89
N ASP A 62 -4.33 27.66 -50.20
CA ASP A 62 -3.47 28.45 -49.32
C ASP A 62 -3.80 29.96 -49.37
N LYS A 63 -3.05 30.75 -48.60
CA LYS A 63 -3.19 32.23 -48.56
C LYS A 63 -2.94 32.93 -49.90
N ASN A 64 -2.24 32.28 -50.82
CA ASN A 64 -1.95 32.79 -52.17
C ASN A 64 -2.91 32.22 -53.22
N HIS A 65 -4.00 31.58 -52.78
CA HIS A 65 -4.99 30.93 -53.63
C HIS A 65 -4.43 29.78 -54.49
N LYS A 66 -3.35 29.14 -54.04
CA LYS A 66 -2.81 27.92 -54.65
C LYS A 66 -3.56 26.70 -54.10
N PRO A 67 -3.98 25.73 -54.94
CA PRO A 67 -4.61 24.51 -54.45
C PRO A 67 -3.59 23.66 -53.69
N ILE A 68 -3.93 23.29 -52.46
CA ILE A 68 -3.08 22.53 -51.53
C ILE A 68 -3.72 21.25 -51.00
N GLY A 69 -4.98 20.96 -51.34
CA GLY A 69 -5.59 19.72 -50.86
C GLY A 69 -7.10 19.63 -51.06
N TYR A 70 -7.73 18.76 -50.27
CA TYR A 70 -9.15 18.42 -50.36
C TYR A 70 -9.83 18.46 -48.99
N ALA A 71 -11.07 18.92 -48.95
CA ALA A 71 -11.96 18.83 -47.81
C ALA A 71 -13.22 18.04 -48.20
N LEU A 72 -13.61 17.10 -47.36
CA LEU A 72 -14.86 16.35 -47.52
C LEU A 72 -15.88 16.88 -46.51
N ARG A 73 -17.07 17.25 -46.99
CA ARG A 73 -18.21 17.65 -46.16
C ARG A 73 -19.39 16.70 -46.34
N ASP A 74 -20.20 16.56 -45.31
CA ASP A 74 -21.47 15.84 -45.39
C ASP A 74 -22.55 16.66 -46.12
N GLY A 75 -23.79 16.12 -46.19
CA GLY A 75 -24.92 16.81 -46.80
C GLY A 75 -25.38 18.08 -46.08
N GLU A 76 -24.98 18.27 -44.83
CA GLU A 76 -25.27 19.45 -44.01
C GLU A 76 -24.12 20.48 -44.05
N GLY A 77 -23.01 20.17 -44.71
CA GLY A 77 -21.83 21.02 -44.81
C GLY A 77 -20.82 20.87 -43.67
N LYS A 78 -21.00 19.91 -42.75
CA LYS A 78 -20.02 19.65 -41.68
C LYS A 78 -18.78 18.99 -42.26
N LEU A 79 -17.60 19.36 -41.76
CA LEU A 79 -16.34 18.72 -42.17
C LEU A 79 -16.30 17.28 -41.69
N LEU A 80 -15.91 16.38 -42.60
CA LEU A 80 -15.64 14.98 -42.34
C LEU A 80 -14.14 14.70 -42.43
N ARG A 81 -13.48 15.22 -43.47
CA ARG A 81 -12.04 15.06 -43.72
C ARG A 81 -11.42 16.36 -44.22
N LYS A 82 -10.14 16.55 -43.94
CA LYS A 82 -9.32 17.59 -44.56
C LYS A 82 -7.90 17.05 -44.76
N PHE A 83 -7.46 16.98 -46.00
CA PHE A 83 -6.15 16.47 -46.38
C PHE A 83 -5.40 17.54 -47.16
N VAL A 84 -4.23 17.95 -46.69
CA VAL A 84 -3.49 19.09 -47.27
C VAL A 84 -2.00 18.79 -47.39
N ASP A 85 -1.36 19.56 -48.26
CA ASP A 85 0.08 19.77 -48.38
C ASP A 85 0.41 21.11 -47.68
N THR A 86 1.19 21.07 -46.60
CA THR A 86 1.53 22.23 -45.79
C THR A 86 2.92 22.80 -46.08
N ASN A 87 3.83 22.00 -46.63
CA ASN A 87 5.21 22.40 -46.95
C ASN A 87 5.45 22.69 -48.45
N GLY A 88 4.48 22.39 -49.30
CA GLY A 88 4.51 22.67 -50.74
C GLY A 88 5.26 21.64 -51.57
N LEU A 89 5.47 20.44 -51.03
CA LEU A 89 6.25 19.38 -51.64
C LEU A 89 5.67 18.91 -52.97
N LYS A 90 6.59 18.68 -53.92
CA LYS A 90 6.29 18.09 -55.22
C LYS A 90 7.01 16.76 -55.36
N ASN A 91 6.29 15.72 -55.77
CA ASN A 91 6.93 14.46 -56.12
C ASN A 91 7.81 14.62 -57.39
N ALA A 92 8.57 13.58 -57.75
CA ALA A 92 9.45 13.58 -58.93
C ALA A 92 8.72 13.86 -60.28
N LYS A 93 7.39 13.86 -60.29
CA LYS A 93 6.52 14.19 -61.44
C LYS A 93 5.86 15.57 -61.32
N GLY A 94 6.30 16.41 -60.37
CA GLY A 94 5.78 17.77 -60.17
C GLY A 94 4.43 17.86 -59.45
N GLN A 95 3.97 16.78 -58.83
CA GLN A 95 2.63 16.69 -58.25
C GLN A 95 2.65 16.98 -56.74
N THR A 96 1.68 17.75 -56.25
CA THR A 96 1.48 18.05 -54.82
C THR A 96 1.41 16.77 -54.01
N GLN A 97 2.16 16.72 -52.91
CA GLN A 97 2.17 15.59 -52.00
C GLN A 97 1.51 15.99 -50.68
N LEU A 98 0.45 15.26 -50.30
CA LEU A 98 -0.22 15.49 -49.02
C LEU A 98 0.70 15.06 -47.87
N ASP A 99 0.76 15.88 -46.83
CA ASP A 99 1.60 15.70 -45.64
C ASP A 99 0.79 15.78 -44.33
N GLN A 100 -0.49 16.16 -44.41
CA GLN A 100 -1.37 16.29 -43.25
C GLN A 100 -2.74 15.68 -43.53
N TRP A 101 -3.17 14.77 -42.65
CA TRP A 101 -4.46 14.09 -42.73
C TRP A 101 -5.32 14.31 -41.49
N SER A 102 -6.41 15.07 -41.63
CA SER A 102 -7.30 15.46 -40.53
C SER A 102 -8.67 14.78 -40.63
N TYR A 103 -9.18 14.34 -39.49
CA TYR A 103 -10.43 13.58 -39.34
C TYR A 103 -11.34 14.22 -38.31
N TYR A 104 -12.64 14.23 -38.59
CA TYR A 104 -13.63 15.02 -37.88
C TYR A 104 -14.78 14.16 -37.34
N LYS A 105 -15.35 14.60 -36.21
CA LYS A 105 -16.58 14.08 -35.60
C LYS A 105 -17.46 15.27 -35.25
N ASP A 106 -18.70 15.25 -35.73
CA ASP A 106 -19.68 16.34 -35.59
C ASP A 106 -19.14 17.70 -36.11
N GLY A 107 -18.28 17.67 -37.14
CA GLY A 107 -17.64 18.85 -37.71
C GLY A 107 -16.45 19.40 -36.93
N PHE A 108 -16.10 18.83 -35.78
CA PHE A 108 -14.90 19.18 -35.01
C PHE A 108 -13.75 18.23 -35.33
N GLU A 109 -12.55 18.76 -35.48
CA GLU A 109 -11.37 17.94 -35.73
C GLU A 109 -11.01 17.14 -34.47
N VAL A 110 -11.00 15.81 -34.58
CA VAL A 110 -10.75 14.92 -33.43
C VAL A 110 -9.43 14.17 -33.55
N TYR A 111 -8.88 14.09 -34.75
CA TYR A 111 -7.65 13.35 -35.00
C TYR A 111 -6.89 13.87 -36.23
N ARG A 112 -5.56 13.90 -36.15
CA ARG A 112 -4.66 14.34 -37.23
C ARG A 112 -3.40 13.49 -37.30
N GLU A 113 -2.92 13.25 -38.52
CA GLU A 113 -1.64 12.59 -38.82
C GLU A 113 -0.78 13.54 -39.66
N ASN A 114 0.52 13.61 -39.38
CA ASN A 114 1.47 14.47 -40.08
C ASN A 114 2.72 13.70 -40.52
N ASP A 115 3.17 13.97 -41.73
CA ASP A 115 4.56 13.82 -42.21
C ASP A 115 5.23 15.19 -42.05
N LEU A 116 6.23 15.29 -41.18
CA LEU A 116 6.89 16.53 -40.79
C LEU A 116 8.27 16.68 -41.41
N ASN A 117 8.87 15.59 -41.90
CA ASN A 117 10.26 15.53 -42.34
C ASN A 117 10.41 15.25 -43.84
N GLU A 118 9.29 15.13 -44.56
CA GLU A 118 9.22 14.98 -46.02
C GLU A 118 9.71 13.60 -46.53
N ASP A 119 9.84 12.61 -45.64
CA ASP A 119 10.30 11.26 -45.97
C ASP A 119 9.19 10.30 -46.43
N LYS A 120 7.94 10.80 -46.50
CA LYS A 120 6.74 10.06 -46.90
C LYS A 120 6.29 9.05 -45.86
N SER A 121 6.73 9.19 -44.63
CA SER A 121 6.30 8.41 -43.49
C SER A 121 5.67 9.31 -42.43
N LEU A 122 4.77 8.75 -41.64
CA LEU A 122 4.11 9.51 -40.58
C LEU A 122 5.07 9.69 -39.40
N ASP A 123 5.26 10.94 -38.99
CA ASP A 123 6.09 11.34 -37.86
C ASP A 123 5.27 11.62 -36.60
N GLU A 124 4.01 12.02 -36.75
CA GLU A 124 3.20 12.50 -35.63
C GLU A 124 1.71 12.20 -35.81
N CYS A 125 1.05 11.82 -34.71
CA CYS A 125 -0.39 11.78 -34.61
C CYS A 125 -0.90 12.60 -33.43
N ARG A 126 -2.05 13.27 -33.61
CA ARG A 126 -2.70 14.10 -32.59
C ARG A 126 -4.13 13.70 -32.41
N TRP A 127 -4.55 13.60 -31.15
CA TRP A 127 -5.95 13.52 -30.75
C TRP A 127 -6.35 14.84 -30.13
N MET A 128 -7.52 15.35 -30.51
CA MET A 128 -7.98 16.68 -30.16
C MET A 128 -9.47 16.65 -29.81
N ASN A 129 -9.95 17.66 -29.08
CA ASN A 129 -11.35 17.81 -28.70
C ASN A 129 -11.90 16.50 -28.07
N ALA A 130 -13.06 16.02 -28.52
CA ALA A 130 -13.66 14.78 -28.05
C ALA A 130 -12.81 13.51 -28.33
N GLY A 131 -11.77 13.60 -29.16
CA GLY A 131 -10.84 12.51 -29.42
C GLY A 131 -9.74 12.33 -28.36
N GLY A 132 -9.53 13.33 -27.50
CA GLY A 132 -8.50 13.35 -26.46
C GLY A 132 -7.54 14.53 -26.58
N THR A 133 -6.41 14.46 -25.88
CA THR A 133 -5.41 15.56 -25.84
C THR A 133 -3.97 15.11 -26.10
N ARG A 134 -3.79 13.85 -26.52
CA ARG A 134 -2.48 13.22 -26.71
C ARG A 134 -1.83 13.54 -28.07
N ILE A 135 -0.51 13.68 -28.05
CA ILE A 135 0.34 13.90 -29.22
C ILE A 135 1.41 12.81 -29.23
N ALA A 136 1.34 11.90 -30.20
CA ALA A 136 2.26 10.77 -30.37
C ALA A 136 3.35 11.12 -31.39
N ALA A 137 4.59 10.73 -31.09
CA ALA A 137 5.65 10.62 -32.09
C ALA A 137 5.66 9.21 -32.66
N LEU A 138 5.75 9.12 -33.97
CA LEU A 138 5.72 7.88 -34.73
C LEU A 138 7.11 7.57 -35.31
N LYS A 139 7.35 6.29 -35.56
CA LYS A 139 8.46 5.82 -36.38
C LYS A 139 7.97 4.74 -37.33
N SER A 140 8.35 4.86 -38.59
CA SER A 140 8.05 3.88 -39.63
C SER A 140 9.25 2.96 -39.87
N ASP A 141 8.98 1.67 -40.08
CA ASP A 141 9.94 0.68 -40.57
C ASP A 141 9.82 0.45 -42.10
N GLY A 142 9.09 1.33 -42.80
CA GLY A 142 8.77 1.21 -44.21
C GLY A 142 7.45 0.46 -44.49
N THR A 143 6.74 -0.02 -43.45
CA THR A 143 5.43 -0.68 -43.64
C THR A 143 4.32 -0.11 -42.76
N VAL A 144 4.56 0.10 -41.47
CA VAL A 144 3.55 0.61 -40.52
C VAL A 144 4.21 1.61 -39.56
N ALA A 145 3.66 2.82 -39.48
CA ALA A 145 4.08 3.81 -38.51
C ALA A 145 3.57 3.43 -37.11
N ARG A 146 4.50 3.27 -36.16
CA ARG A 146 4.20 2.89 -34.77
C ARG A 146 4.52 4.01 -33.81
N ILE A 147 3.74 4.10 -32.74
CA ILE A 147 4.00 5.05 -31.64
C ILE A 147 5.28 4.61 -30.94
N VAL A 148 6.24 5.52 -30.84
CA VAL A 148 7.52 5.29 -30.15
C VAL A 148 7.71 6.21 -28.94
N ALA A 149 6.99 7.34 -28.90
CA ALA A 149 7.01 8.26 -27.78
C ALA A 149 5.76 9.15 -27.77
N TRP A 150 5.57 9.88 -26.67
CA TRP A 150 4.51 10.89 -26.54
C TRP A 150 5.16 12.25 -26.33
N LYS A 151 4.68 13.27 -27.03
CA LYS A 151 4.98 14.69 -26.75
C LYS A 151 4.02 15.24 -25.69
N ARG A 152 2.81 14.70 -25.63
CA ARG A 152 1.79 14.99 -24.62
C ARG A 152 0.92 13.77 -24.41
N ILE A 153 0.61 13.44 -23.16
CA ILE A 153 -0.40 12.45 -22.80
C ILE A 153 -0.83 12.66 -21.34
N SER A 154 -2.14 12.68 -21.09
CA SER A 154 -2.72 12.74 -19.73
C SER A 154 -2.55 11.42 -18.96
N ALA A 155 -2.80 11.40 -17.65
CA ALA A 155 -2.70 10.19 -16.84
C ALA A 155 -3.75 9.14 -17.27
N GLU A 156 -4.97 9.59 -17.54
CA GLU A 156 -6.08 8.79 -18.03
C GLU A 156 -5.72 8.17 -19.38
N GLU A 157 -5.22 8.96 -20.33
CA GLU A 157 -4.81 8.46 -21.64
C GLU A 157 -3.59 7.53 -21.56
N ALA A 158 -2.63 7.79 -20.68
CA ALA A 158 -1.49 6.89 -20.46
C ALA A 158 -1.95 5.54 -19.90
N SER A 159 -2.90 5.54 -18.96
CA SER A 159 -3.51 4.30 -18.46
C SER A 159 -4.31 3.55 -19.53
N LYS A 160 -4.97 4.25 -20.45
CA LYS A 160 -5.62 3.65 -21.61
C LYS A 160 -4.62 2.96 -22.54
N VAL A 161 -3.48 3.60 -22.81
CA VAL A 161 -2.39 3.02 -23.61
C VAL A 161 -1.81 1.77 -22.93
N LEU A 162 -1.62 1.81 -21.62
CA LEU A 162 -1.19 0.64 -20.83
C LEU A 162 -2.15 -0.55 -20.99
N VAL A 163 -3.46 -0.34 -20.85
CA VAL A 163 -4.48 -1.39 -21.07
C VAL A 163 -4.42 -1.91 -22.51
N GLN A 164 -4.31 -1.03 -23.50
CA GLN A 164 -4.20 -1.43 -24.91
C GLN A 164 -2.97 -2.31 -25.16
N ALA A 165 -1.82 -1.95 -24.60
CA ALA A 165 -0.60 -2.75 -24.67
C ALA A 165 -0.77 -4.13 -24.01
N LEU A 166 -1.38 -4.17 -22.82
CA LEU A 166 -1.69 -5.39 -22.06
C LEU A 166 -2.77 -6.26 -22.69
N VAL A 167 -3.62 -5.74 -23.56
CA VAL A 167 -4.56 -6.56 -24.33
C VAL A 167 -3.86 -7.08 -25.60
N ALA A 168 -3.16 -6.21 -26.32
CA ALA A 168 -2.57 -6.49 -27.64
C ALA A 168 -1.25 -7.30 -27.64
N ASN A 169 -0.63 -7.53 -26.47
CA ASN A 169 0.72 -8.11 -26.32
C ASN A 169 1.81 -7.25 -26.93
N ASP A 170 1.64 -5.94 -26.80
CA ASP A 170 2.51 -4.94 -27.38
C ASP A 170 3.39 -4.30 -26.30
N LEU A 171 4.53 -4.94 -26.00
CA LEU A 171 5.50 -4.40 -25.07
C LEU A 171 6.04 -3.03 -25.56
N GLY A 172 6.21 -2.86 -26.88
CA GLY A 172 6.71 -1.60 -27.43
C GLY A 172 5.78 -0.42 -27.13
N LEU A 173 4.47 -0.63 -27.26
CA LEU A 173 3.47 0.35 -26.87
C LEU A 173 3.48 0.63 -25.36
N LEU A 174 3.64 -0.41 -24.52
CA LEU A 174 3.79 -0.26 -23.07
C LEU A 174 4.97 0.65 -22.73
N GLU A 175 6.15 0.42 -23.33
CA GLU A 175 7.36 1.21 -23.07
C GLU A 175 7.14 2.71 -23.26
N THR A 176 6.27 3.11 -24.18
CA THR A 176 6.01 4.53 -24.46
C THR A 176 5.44 5.29 -23.27
N VAL A 177 4.75 4.60 -22.34
CA VAL A 177 4.16 5.18 -21.12
C VAL A 177 4.92 4.81 -19.85
N MET A 178 6.03 4.08 -19.94
CA MET A 178 6.92 3.86 -18.80
C MET A 178 7.94 4.99 -18.69
N ALA A 179 8.32 5.34 -17.47
CA ALA A 179 9.47 6.21 -17.24
C ALA A 179 10.76 5.45 -17.56
N THR A 180 11.69 6.11 -18.24
CA THR A 180 13.01 5.56 -18.56
C THR A 180 14.06 6.00 -17.53
N PRO A 181 15.12 5.21 -17.30
CA PRO A 181 16.20 5.61 -16.39
C PRO A 181 16.81 6.97 -16.76
N ALA A 182 16.98 7.24 -18.05
CA ALA A 182 17.51 8.51 -18.54
C ALA A 182 16.59 9.70 -18.23
N GLU A 183 15.27 9.55 -18.35
CA GLU A 183 14.31 10.58 -17.96
C GLU A 183 14.35 10.84 -16.44
N LEU A 184 14.46 9.79 -15.62
CA LEU A 184 14.55 9.90 -14.17
C LEU A 184 15.87 10.53 -13.69
N GLU A 185 16.97 10.20 -14.36
CA GLU A 185 18.27 10.86 -14.15
C GLU A 185 18.23 12.33 -14.57
N ALA A 186 17.58 12.63 -15.70
CA ALA A 186 17.39 13.99 -16.16
C ALA A 186 16.56 14.82 -15.17
N LEU A 187 15.55 14.23 -14.53
CA LEU A 187 14.75 14.82 -13.46
C LEU A 187 15.59 15.12 -12.20
N GLY A 188 16.74 14.45 -12.04
CA GLY A 188 17.62 14.62 -10.88
C GLY A 188 17.35 13.64 -9.75
N LEU A 189 16.69 12.50 -10.03
CA LEU A 189 16.56 11.44 -9.04
C LEU A 189 17.93 10.80 -8.76
N PRO A 190 18.22 10.38 -7.51
CA PRO A 190 19.51 9.78 -7.21
C PRO A 190 19.77 8.46 -7.93
N ALA A 191 21.06 8.16 -8.09
CA ALA A 191 21.53 6.99 -8.83
C ALA A 191 20.91 5.66 -8.37
N GLY A 192 20.58 5.51 -7.09
CA GLY A 192 19.90 4.32 -6.57
C GLY A 192 18.50 4.11 -7.17
N GLN A 193 17.69 5.17 -7.27
CA GLN A 193 16.36 5.12 -7.87
C GLN A 193 16.44 4.91 -9.39
N VAL A 194 17.38 5.58 -10.04
CA VAL A 194 17.68 5.38 -11.47
C VAL A 194 18.09 3.94 -11.76
N LYS A 195 18.93 3.34 -10.89
CA LYS A 195 19.35 1.94 -10.99
C LYS A 195 18.18 0.99 -10.82
N GLN A 196 17.30 1.22 -9.84
CA GLN A 196 16.10 0.39 -9.65
C GLN A 196 15.18 0.45 -10.87
N ALA A 197 14.97 1.64 -11.45
CA ALA A 197 14.21 1.79 -12.68
C ALA A 197 14.88 1.07 -13.87
N ALA A 198 16.22 1.07 -13.93
CA ALA A 198 16.98 0.34 -14.95
C ALA A 198 16.85 -1.17 -14.80
N GLU A 199 16.92 -1.70 -13.58
CA GLU A 199 16.70 -3.12 -13.29
C GLU A 199 15.26 -3.56 -13.61
N ALA A 200 14.27 -2.72 -13.27
CA ALA A 200 12.87 -2.95 -13.63
C ALA A 200 12.67 -2.93 -15.15
N ALA A 201 13.34 -2.01 -15.87
CA ALA A 201 13.32 -1.98 -17.34
C ALA A 201 13.97 -3.23 -17.96
N ALA A 202 15.09 -3.71 -17.41
CA ALA A 202 15.76 -4.92 -17.88
C ALA A 202 14.88 -6.18 -17.73
N ASN A 203 14.07 -6.25 -16.68
CA ASN A 203 13.17 -7.39 -16.39
C ASN A 203 11.74 -7.21 -16.93
N ARG A 204 11.47 -6.12 -17.65
CA ARG A 204 10.11 -5.66 -17.99
C ARG A 204 9.32 -6.66 -18.83
N ARG A 205 9.96 -7.35 -19.79
CA ARG A 205 9.28 -8.36 -20.61
C ARG A 205 8.69 -9.48 -19.76
N THR A 206 9.49 -10.03 -18.85
CA THR A 206 9.07 -11.13 -17.97
C THR A 206 7.93 -10.69 -17.06
N ALA A 207 8.05 -9.50 -16.45
CA ALA A 207 7.02 -8.94 -15.57
C ALA A 207 5.72 -8.63 -16.33
N PHE A 208 5.82 -8.11 -17.56
CA PHE A 208 4.68 -7.86 -18.44
C PHE A 208 3.94 -9.16 -18.78
N ASP A 209 4.66 -10.23 -19.15
CA ASP A 209 4.04 -11.53 -19.43
C ASP A 209 3.35 -12.14 -18.21
N ALA A 210 3.97 -12.02 -17.03
CA ALA A 210 3.37 -12.48 -15.78
C ALA A 210 2.09 -11.71 -15.46
N LEU A 211 2.11 -10.36 -15.55
CA LEU A 211 0.95 -9.52 -15.31
C LEU A 211 -0.20 -9.85 -16.26
N ARG A 212 0.08 -9.99 -17.57
CA ARG A 212 -0.91 -10.41 -18.56
C ARG A 212 -1.54 -11.74 -18.21
N LYS A 213 -0.73 -12.73 -17.84
CA LYS A 213 -1.22 -14.06 -17.47
C LYS A 213 -2.20 -13.95 -16.29
N THR A 214 -1.84 -13.18 -15.26
CA THR A 214 -2.71 -12.93 -14.11
C THR A 214 -4.05 -12.30 -14.54
N LEU A 215 -4.00 -11.24 -15.35
CA LEU A 215 -5.20 -10.54 -15.81
C LEU A 215 -6.11 -11.43 -16.68
N PHE A 216 -5.55 -12.21 -17.61
CA PHE A 216 -6.34 -13.10 -18.48
C PHE A 216 -6.94 -14.28 -17.71
N ASN A 217 -6.27 -14.76 -16.66
CA ASN A 217 -6.86 -15.71 -15.71
C ASN A 217 -7.96 -15.07 -14.83
N ALA A 218 -7.96 -13.74 -14.75
CA ALA A 218 -8.88 -12.93 -13.98
C ALA A 218 -9.90 -12.15 -14.81
N GLY A 219 -10.29 -12.71 -15.97
CA GLY A 219 -11.43 -12.25 -16.75
C GLY A 219 -11.11 -11.26 -17.87
N TRP A 220 -9.84 -10.90 -18.07
CA TRP A 220 -9.44 -10.16 -19.28
C TRP A 220 -9.36 -11.08 -20.50
N ASP A 221 -9.61 -10.50 -21.66
CA ASP A 221 -9.55 -11.14 -22.96
C ASP A 221 -9.11 -10.17 -24.07
N GLY A 222 -9.11 -10.65 -25.32
CA GLY A 222 -8.76 -9.84 -26.50
C GLY A 222 -9.76 -8.74 -26.85
N GLN A 223 -10.91 -8.66 -26.18
CA GLN A 223 -11.93 -7.62 -26.36
C GLN A 223 -11.96 -6.64 -25.18
N THR A 224 -11.18 -6.86 -24.15
CA THR A 224 -11.12 -5.99 -22.97
C THR A 224 -10.67 -4.59 -23.38
N VAL A 225 -11.36 -3.58 -22.88
CA VAL A 225 -11.08 -2.16 -23.13
C VAL A 225 -10.91 -1.40 -21.82
N TRP A 226 -10.15 -0.31 -21.89
CA TRP A 226 -10.06 0.66 -20.81
C TRP A 226 -11.43 1.31 -20.56
N SER A 227 -11.80 1.46 -19.29
CA SER A 227 -13.06 2.06 -18.86
C SER A 227 -12.83 3.43 -18.21
N ARG A 228 -12.03 3.46 -17.14
CA ARG A 228 -11.71 4.69 -16.40
C ARG A 228 -10.43 4.55 -15.60
N PHE A 229 -9.90 5.70 -15.18
CA PHE A 229 -8.82 5.83 -14.22
C PHE A 229 -9.33 6.63 -13.02
N ASP A 230 -9.25 6.04 -11.84
CA ASP A 230 -9.65 6.66 -10.58
C ASP A 230 -8.40 6.90 -9.73
N GLY A 231 -8.10 8.16 -9.43
CA GLY A 231 -7.04 8.53 -8.49
C GLY A 231 -7.53 9.65 -7.58
N THR A 232 -6.93 9.77 -6.39
CA THR A 232 -7.03 11.03 -5.62
C THR A 232 -6.38 12.17 -6.41
N MET A 233 -6.57 13.42 -5.99
CA MET A 233 -5.90 14.55 -6.64
C MET A 233 -4.38 14.31 -6.77
N PRO A 234 -3.76 14.66 -7.91
CA PRO A 234 -2.33 14.51 -8.06
C PRO A 234 -1.61 15.36 -7.02
N HIS A 235 -0.58 14.79 -6.46
CA HIS A 235 0.25 15.41 -5.43
C HIS A 235 1.45 16.11 -6.06
N VAL A 236 2.11 16.96 -5.27
CA VAL A 236 3.37 17.60 -5.65
C VAL A 236 4.43 17.24 -4.63
N ILE A 237 5.61 16.83 -5.11
CA ILE A 237 6.84 16.79 -4.33
C ILE A 237 7.68 18.00 -4.77
N PRO A 238 7.91 18.98 -3.89
CA PRO A 238 8.70 20.17 -4.20
C PRO A 238 10.13 19.82 -4.64
N ALA A 239 10.69 20.60 -5.56
CA ALA A 239 12.07 20.43 -6.03
C ALA A 239 13.11 20.50 -4.88
N ASP A 240 12.82 21.24 -3.82
CA ASP A 240 13.67 21.39 -2.64
C ASP A 240 13.49 20.28 -1.59
N ALA A 241 12.63 19.29 -1.84
CA ALA A 241 12.40 18.17 -0.91
C ALA A 241 13.56 17.16 -0.86
N ALA A 242 14.44 17.11 -1.87
CA ALA A 242 15.62 16.26 -1.89
C ALA A 242 16.79 16.89 -2.70
N PRO A 243 18.06 16.71 -2.28
CA PRO A 243 19.19 17.20 -3.06
C PRO A 243 19.26 16.57 -4.45
N GLY A 244 19.43 17.41 -5.48
CA GLY A 244 19.63 16.99 -6.87
C GLY A 244 18.38 17.00 -7.74
N LEU A 245 17.18 17.06 -7.13
CA LEU A 245 15.92 17.18 -7.86
C LEU A 245 15.86 18.54 -8.57
N LYS A 246 15.54 18.55 -9.88
CA LYS A 246 15.63 19.76 -10.71
C LYS A 246 14.34 20.55 -10.83
N GLU A 247 13.21 19.91 -10.60
CA GLU A 247 11.88 20.50 -10.73
C GLU A 247 10.87 19.78 -9.83
N ASP A 248 9.73 20.41 -9.60
CA ASP A 248 8.63 19.81 -8.82
C ASP A 248 8.12 18.55 -9.52
N ILE A 249 7.96 17.47 -8.74
CA ILE A 249 7.40 16.22 -9.26
C ILE A 249 5.90 16.22 -8.98
N ILE A 250 5.11 16.25 -10.04
CA ILE A 250 3.66 16.02 -9.94
C ILE A 250 3.40 14.53 -10.11
N LEU A 251 2.69 13.90 -9.18
CA LEU A 251 2.46 12.45 -9.19
C LEU A 251 1.07 12.02 -8.73
N TYR A 252 0.58 10.91 -9.28
CA TYR A 252 -0.48 10.10 -8.68
C TYR A 252 0.16 8.95 -7.90
N GLU A 253 -0.40 8.65 -6.73
CA GLU A 253 -0.11 7.43 -5.98
C GLU A 253 -1.36 6.57 -5.92
N ASN A 254 -1.19 5.25 -6.03
CA ASN A 254 -2.27 4.27 -5.86
C ASN A 254 -3.48 4.49 -6.78
N GLY A 255 -3.25 4.99 -7.99
CA GLY A 255 -4.31 5.16 -8.99
C GLY A 255 -4.88 3.81 -9.43
N VAL A 256 -6.19 3.71 -9.58
CA VAL A 256 -6.89 2.48 -9.98
C VAL A 256 -7.33 2.58 -11.43
N ILE A 257 -6.94 1.61 -12.24
CA ILE A 257 -7.29 1.52 -13.65
C ILE A 257 -8.32 0.40 -13.82
N PHE A 258 -9.52 0.77 -14.25
CA PHE A 258 -10.58 -0.16 -14.56
C PHE A 258 -10.59 -0.49 -16.04
N ALA A 259 -10.65 -1.78 -16.35
CA ALA A 259 -10.84 -2.30 -17.69
C ALA A 259 -11.88 -3.42 -17.67
N GLY A 260 -12.57 -3.62 -18.79
CA GLY A 260 -13.64 -4.61 -18.88
C GLY A 260 -14.18 -4.75 -20.30
N PRO A 261 -15.33 -5.42 -20.49
CA PRO A 261 -15.91 -5.62 -21.80
C PRO A 261 -16.34 -4.28 -22.45
N PRO A 262 -16.32 -4.16 -23.79
CA PRO A 262 -16.58 -2.91 -24.53
C PRO A 262 -17.89 -2.20 -24.19
N ASN A 263 -18.90 -2.94 -23.77
CA ASN A 263 -20.24 -2.43 -23.50
C ASN A 263 -20.50 -2.15 -22.01
N GLY A 264 -19.48 -2.28 -21.14
CA GLY A 264 -19.63 -2.13 -19.69
C GLY A 264 -20.47 -3.23 -19.01
N GLN A 265 -20.94 -4.24 -19.75
CA GLN A 265 -21.75 -5.37 -19.25
C GLN A 265 -20.89 -6.49 -18.61
N GLY A 266 -19.92 -6.11 -17.77
CA GLY A 266 -19.13 -7.05 -16.99
C GLY A 266 -19.59 -7.03 -15.53
N ASP A 267 -19.63 -8.17 -14.85
CA ASP A 267 -19.79 -8.20 -13.39
C ASP A 267 -18.48 -7.66 -12.76
N PRO A 268 -18.48 -6.48 -12.12
CA PRO A 268 -17.27 -5.87 -11.57
C PRO A 268 -16.65 -6.70 -10.45
N LEU A 269 -17.38 -7.65 -9.86
CA LEU A 269 -16.85 -8.60 -8.88
C LEU A 269 -16.11 -9.79 -9.52
N LYS A 270 -16.05 -9.88 -10.86
CA LYS A 270 -15.47 -11.01 -11.59
C LYS A 270 -14.33 -10.65 -12.52
N ILE A 271 -14.01 -9.37 -12.68
CA ILE A 271 -12.98 -8.88 -13.58
C ILE A 271 -11.91 -8.17 -12.77
N ALA A 272 -10.65 -8.57 -12.94
CA ALA A 272 -9.54 -7.90 -12.30
C ALA A 272 -9.39 -6.45 -12.80
N TYR A 273 -9.04 -5.56 -11.88
CA TYR A 273 -8.60 -4.20 -12.19
C TYR A 273 -7.12 -4.05 -11.86
N LEU A 274 -6.51 -2.95 -12.29
CA LEU A 274 -5.11 -2.66 -12.05
C LEU A 274 -4.97 -1.55 -11.02
N GLN A 275 -4.00 -1.68 -10.13
CA GLN A 275 -3.58 -0.60 -9.24
C GLN A 275 -2.18 -0.15 -9.67
N ALA A 276 -2.08 1.11 -10.07
CA ALA A 276 -0.84 1.79 -10.42
C ALA A 276 -0.21 2.31 -9.13
N GLY A 277 1.01 1.84 -8.82
CA GLY A 277 1.76 2.31 -7.66
C GLY A 277 2.04 3.81 -7.73
N GLU A 278 2.85 4.23 -8.70
CA GLU A 278 3.20 5.64 -8.91
C GLU A 278 3.20 6.00 -10.40
N MET A 279 2.55 7.12 -10.72
CA MET A 279 2.66 7.78 -12.02
C MET A 279 3.18 9.18 -11.82
N ILE A 280 4.21 9.58 -12.57
CA ILE A 280 4.79 10.93 -12.51
C ILE A 280 4.55 11.69 -13.81
N LYS A 281 4.42 13.01 -13.71
CA LYS A 281 4.41 13.90 -14.86
C LYS A 281 5.85 14.28 -15.21
N LEU A 282 6.27 13.97 -16.43
CA LEU A 282 7.54 14.36 -17.03
C LEU A 282 7.24 15.29 -18.21
N GLY A 283 7.49 16.60 -18.02
CA GLY A 283 7.06 17.65 -18.93
C GLY A 283 5.53 17.62 -19.15
N GLU A 284 5.10 17.28 -20.37
CA GLU A 284 3.69 17.20 -20.77
C GLU A 284 3.18 15.75 -20.85
N THR A 285 3.95 14.78 -20.35
CA THR A 285 3.62 13.36 -20.41
C THR A 285 3.49 12.74 -19.03
N TRP A 286 2.47 11.93 -18.84
CA TRP A 286 2.35 11.08 -17.65
C TRP A 286 2.96 9.71 -17.91
N LYS A 287 3.78 9.24 -16.97
CA LYS A 287 4.55 7.99 -17.08
C LYS A 287 4.43 7.14 -15.81
N PHE A 288 4.38 5.83 -15.97
CA PHE A 288 4.44 4.87 -14.87
C PHE A 288 5.88 4.64 -14.42
N LEU A 289 6.14 4.70 -13.12
CA LEU A 289 7.46 4.33 -12.57
C LEU A 289 7.69 2.82 -12.56
N ALA A 290 6.62 2.05 -12.35
CA ALA A 290 6.62 0.59 -12.32
C ALA A 290 5.36 0.04 -12.97
N LEU A 291 5.39 -1.24 -13.37
CA LEU A 291 4.20 -1.92 -13.85
C LEU A 291 3.12 -1.94 -12.77
N PRO A 292 1.85 -1.63 -13.11
CA PRO A 292 0.74 -1.80 -12.19
C PRO A 292 0.56 -3.26 -11.78
N PHE A 293 -0.05 -3.48 -10.62
CA PHE A 293 -0.38 -4.81 -10.13
C PHE A 293 -1.86 -5.14 -10.35
N ALA A 294 -2.15 -6.40 -10.62
CA ALA A 294 -3.52 -6.88 -10.81
C ALA A 294 -4.19 -7.12 -9.46
N ILE A 295 -5.39 -6.60 -9.29
CA ILE A 295 -6.28 -6.91 -8.17
C ILE A 295 -7.42 -7.76 -8.70
N ASP A 296 -7.45 -9.02 -8.27
CA ASP A 296 -8.57 -9.92 -8.55
C ASP A 296 -9.59 -9.81 -7.41
N PRO A 297 -10.79 -9.24 -7.64
CA PRO A 297 -11.82 -9.09 -6.60
C PRO A 297 -12.34 -10.43 -6.05
N ARG A 298 -11.98 -11.56 -6.68
CA ARG A 298 -12.34 -12.92 -6.22
C ARG A 298 -11.31 -13.51 -5.25
N ASN A 299 -10.13 -12.92 -5.14
CA ASN A 299 -9.08 -13.38 -4.24
C ASN A 299 -9.24 -12.72 -2.85
N THR A 300 -9.01 -13.47 -1.79
CA THR A 300 -9.09 -13.01 -0.38
C THR A 300 -7.74 -12.52 0.16
N GLU A 301 -6.69 -12.54 -0.65
CA GLU A 301 -5.38 -12.01 -0.25
C GLU A 301 -5.46 -10.48 -0.08
N PRO A 302 -4.91 -9.94 1.01
CA PRO A 302 -4.92 -8.51 1.26
C PRO A 302 -4.19 -7.79 0.12
N PRO A 303 -4.71 -6.64 -0.35
CA PRO A 303 -4.06 -5.88 -1.40
C PRO A 303 -2.64 -5.51 -0.96
N GLN A 304 -1.65 -5.78 -1.81
CA GLN A 304 -0.29 -5.34 -1.56
C GLN A 304 -0.24 -3.82 -1.68
N VAL A 305 -0.24 -3.14 -0.54
CA VAL A 305 0.09 -1.72 -0.49
C VAL A 305 1.59 -1.62 -0.72
N ALA A 306 2.00 -0.96 -1.80
CA ALA A 306 3.40 -0.65 -2.05
C ALA A 306 3.86 0.40 -1.02
N ALA A 307 4.17 -0.02 0.21
CA ALA A 307 4.37 0.91 1.32
C ALA A 307 5.84 1.35 1.49
N ASP A 308 6.82 0.54 1.11
CA ASP A 308 8.20 0.76 1.60
C ASP A 308 9.20 1.31 0.57
N ASN A 309 8.85 1.36 -0.72
CA ASN A 309 9.76 1.76 -1.81
C ASN A 309 9.19 2.82 -2.77
N THR A 310 8.19 3.60 -2.36
CA THR A 310 7.67 4.70 -3.18
C THR A 310 8.65 5.87 -3.24
N LEU A 311 8.58 6.66 -4.33
CA LEU A 311 9.39 7.85 -4.50
C LEU A 311 9.19 8.84 -3.35
N ARG A 312 7.94 9.00 -2.89
CA ARG A 312 7.61 9.80 -1.71
C ARG A 312 8.24 9.25 -0.43
N ALA A 313 8.03 7.98 -0.12
CA ALA A 313 8.59 7.37 1.10
C ALA A 313 10.14 7.43 1.10
N TRP A 314 10.76 7.34 -0.07
CA TRP A 314 12.18 7.54 -0.23
C TRP A 314 12.61 9.00 0.00
N ILE A 315 11.96 9.98 -0.62
CA ILE A 315 12.26 11.42 -0.42
C ILE A 315 12.09 11.81 1.05
N PHE A 316 11.02 11.38 1.70
CA PHE A 316 10.78 11.66 3.12
C PHE A 316 11.83 11.01 4.03
N ARG A 317 12.31 9.80 3.72
CA ARG A 317 13.42 9.17 4.46
C ARG A 317 14.71 9.97 4.33
N GLN A 318 15.01 10.49 3.14
CA GLN A 318 16.18 11.36 2.95
C GLN A 318 16.03 12.71 3.66
N ALA A 319 14.88 13.37 3.54
CA ALA A 319 14.62 14.67 4.17
C ALA A 319 14.65 14.60 5.70
N ASN A 320 14.26 13.44 6.27
CA ASN A 320 14.29 13.19 7.72
C ASN A 320 15.59 12.50 8.20
N SER A 321 16.53 12.23 7.30
CA SER A 321 17.88 11.81 7.69
C SER A 321 18.64 13.06 8.17
N ALA A 322 19.16 13.03 9.40
CA ALA A 322 19.81 14.18 10.01
C ALA A 322 20.90 14.81 9.10
N PRO A 323 21.16 16.13 9.18
CA PRO A 323 22.01 16.87 8.22
C PRO A 323 23.50 16.47 8.14
N ASP A 324 23.95 15.42 8.83
CA ASP A 324 25.37 15.07 8.96
C ASP A 324 25.78 13.72 8.32
N ALA A 325 24.85 12.96 7.73
CA ALA A 325 25.22 11.76 6.97
C ALA A 325 25.33 12.10 5.48
N GLY A 326 26.55 12.35 5.00
CA GLY A 326 26.84 12.36 3.56
C GLY A 326 26.38 11.06 2.87
N PRO A 327 26.33 11.00 1.52
CA PRO A 327 25.89 9.81 0.81
C PRO A 327 26.66 8.58 1.30
N ALA A 328 25.92 7.54 1.71
CA ALA A 328 26.49 6.28 2.21
C ALA A 328 27.59 5.80 1.26
N SER A 329 28.75 5.43 1.82
CA SER A 329 29.86 4.95 1.00
C SER A 329 29.43 3.71 0.21
N PRO A 330 29.95 3.48 -1.02
CA PRO A 330 29.64 2.26 -1.77
C PRO A 330 29.91 0.97 -0.98
N GLU A 331 30.85 1.03 -0.04
CA GLU A 331 31.18 -0.06 0.88
C GLU A 331 30.06 -0.30 1.92
N LEU A 332 29.47 0.77 2.48
CA LEU A 332 28.35 0.68 3.40
C LEU A 332 27.12 0.09 2.72
N VAL A 333 26.81 0.55 1.50
CA VAL A 333 25.70 0.01 0.70
C VAL A 333 25.89 -1.48 0.44
N LYS A 334 27.10 -1.90 0.02
CA LYS A 334 27.41 -3.31 -0.22
C LYS A 334 27.28 -4.17 1.05
N ALA A 335 27.70 -3.65 2.21
CA ALA A 335 27.55 -4.35 3.48
C ALA A 335 26.07 -4.49 3.89
N GLN A 336 25.26 -3.44 3.66
CA GLN A 336 23.82 -3.46 3.89
C GLN A 336 23.09 -4.43 2.96
N GLU A 337 23.45 -4.49 1.67
CA GLU A 337 22.92 -5.47 0.72
C GLU A 337 23.23 -6.92 1.14
N ALA A 338 24.45 -7.17 1.64
CA ALA A 338 24.84 -8.49 2.14
C ALA A 338 24.02 -8.91 3.37
N LEU A 339 23.81 -7.99 4.31
CA LEU A 339 22.94 -8.19 5.47
C LEU A 339 21.49 -8.47 5.04
N ALA A 340 20.93 -7.66 4.14
CA ALA A 340 19.57 -7.82 3.64
C ALA A 340 19.38 -9.18 2.93
N LYS A 341 20.37 -9.63 2.16
CA LYS A 341 20.35 -10.94 1.52
C LYS A 341 20.32 -12.09 2.52
N HIS A 342 21.06 -11.97 3.63
CA HIS A 342 21.03 -12.97 4.71
C HIS A 342 19.67 -12.98 5.42
N ASP A 343 19.15 -11.80 5.75
CA ASP A 343 17.88 -11.63 6.45
C ASP A 343 16.66 -12.07 5.61
N ALA A 344 16.79 -12.15 4.28
CA ALA A 344 15.75 -12.66 3.38
C ALA A 344 15.48 -14.16 3.52
N THR A 345 16.34 -14.92 4.22
CA THR A 345 16.19 -16.37 4.44
C THR A 345 16.25 -16.71 5.93
N PRO A 346 15.30 -16.23 6.76
CA PRO A 346 15.30 -16.54 8.18
C PRO A 346 14.97 -18.02 8.43
N PRO A 347 15.42 -18.59 9.57
CA PRO A 347 15.08 -19.96 9.95
C PRO A 347 13.56 -20.14 10.04
N GLY A 348 13.03 -21.21 9.43
CA GLY A 348 11.60 -21.53 9.50
C GLY A 348 11.16 -22.13 10.83
N PRO A 349 9.85 -22.34 11.06
CA PRO A 349 9.32 -22.86 12.34
C PRO A 349 9.84 -24.24 12.75
N SER A 350 10.35 -25.03 11.80
CA SER A 350 10.93 -26.37 12.02
C SER A 350 12.45 -26.39 12.17
N ALA A 351 13.11 -25.22 12.16
CA ALA A 351 14.56 -25.14 12.28
C ALA A 351 15.04 -25.64 13.64
N THR A 352 16.16 -26.36 13.64
CA THR A 352 16.82 -26.81 14.86
C THR A 352 17.47 -25.65 15.60
N LYS A 353 17.67 -25.81 16.91
CA LYS A 353 18.39 -24.82 17.74
C LYS A 353 19.77 -24.45 17.17
N VAL A 354 20.46 -25.41 16.56
CA VAL A 354 21.77 -25.21 15.92
C VAL A 354 21.65 -24.34 14.66
N GLU A 355 20.67 -24.61 13.80
CA GLU A 355 20.42 -23.81 12.60
C GLU A 355 20.03 -22.37 12.94
N ILE A 356 19.17 -22.18 13.95
CA ILE A 356 18.79 -20.86 14.46
C ILE A 356 20.02 -20.11 14.97
N ALA A 357 20.84 -20.77 15.79
CA ALA A 357 22.05 -20.17 16.35
C ALA A 357 23.06 -19.78 15.26
N GLN A 358 23.24 -20.64 14.25
CA GLN A 358 24.14 -20.40 13.14
C GLN A 358 23.68 -19.20 12.30
N PHE A 359 22.38 -19.08 12.03
CA PHE A 359 21.82 -17.94 11.32
C PHE A 359 22.14 -16.60 12.02
N TYR A 360 21.87 -16.51 13.33
CA TYR A 360 22.13 -15.28 14.07
C TYR A 360 23.63 -15.01 14.27
N ARG A 361 24.45 -16.05 14.40
CA ARG A 361 25.90 -15.91 14.42
C ARG A 361 26.43 -15.30 13.12
N ASP A 362 25.99 -15.79 11.97
CA ASP A 362 26.41 -15.26 10.66
C ASP A 362 25.90 -13.82 10.46
N ARG A 363 24.68 -13.55 10.95
CA ARG A 363 24.10 -12.19 10.97
C ARG A 363 24.95 -11.21 11.77
N VAL A 364 25.54 -11.62 12.91
CA VAL A 364 26.42 -10.78 13.74
C VAL A 364 27.65 -10.30 12.95
N GLU A 365 28.27 -11.17 12.16
CA GLU A 365 29.44 -10.79 11.35
C GLU A 365 29.09 -9.71 10.31
N LEU A 366 27.94 -9.87 9.65
CA LEU A 366 27.42 -8.90 8.66
C LEU A 366 27.05 -7.57 9.32
N LEU A 367 26.36 -7.61 10.47
CA LEU A 367 26.00 -6.42 11.23
C LEU A 367 27.23 -5.65 11.72
N TYR A 368 28.28 -6.33 12.17
CA TYR A 368 29.54 -5.65 12.52
C TYR A 368 30.22 -4.99 11.32
N ALA A 369 30.17 -5.61 10.14
CA ALA A 369 30.70 -5.03 8.91
C ALA A 369 29.97 -3.72 8.57
N VAL A 370 28.64 -3.70 8.70
CA VAL A 370 27.83 -2.48 8.51
C VAL A 370 28.13 -1.44 9.59
N ALA A 371 28.09 -1.83 10.87
CA ALA A 371 28.32 -0.93 12.00
C ALA A 371 29.70 -0.25 11.95
N LYS A 372 30.73 -0.93 11.42
CA LYS A 372 32.07 -0.34 11.26
C LYS A 372 32.10 0.80 10.23
N LEU A 373 31.21 0.77 9.25
CA LEU A 373 31.12 1.74 8.16
C LEU A 373 30.09 2.84 8.41
N ALA A 374 29.04 2.54 9.19
CA ALA A 374 28.04 3.50 9.63
C ALA A 374 28.62 4.49 10.66
N THR A 375 27.94 5.63 10.85
CA THR A 375 28.35 6.67 11.80
C THR A 375 27.16 7.14 12.66
N GLY A 376 27.45 7.81 13.78
CA GLY A 376 26.42 8.41 14.65
C GLY A 376 25.37 7.40 15.15
N ASP A 377 24.10 7.81 15.06
CA ASP A 377 22.96 7.02 15.54
C ASP A 377 22.67 5.78 14.67
N GLU A 378 23.03 5.82 13.38
CA GLU A 378 22.91 4.67 12.48
C GLU A 378 23.84 3.54 12.94
N GLN A 379 25.10 3.86 13.28
CA GLN A 379 26.03 2.90 13.85
C GLN A 379 25.48 2.27 15.14
N MET A 380 24.91 3.08 16.03
CA MET A 380 24.32 2.57 17.27
C MET A 380 23.15 1.64 17.01
N THR A 381 22.33 1.90 15.99
CA THR A 381 21.21 1.03 15.60
C THR A 381 21.69 -0.35 15.16
N TYR A 382 22.75 -0.42 14.34
CA TYR A 382 23.33 -1.71 13.93
C TYR A 382 24.01 -2.44 15.11
N LEU A 383 24.67 -1.71 16.01
CA LEU A 383 25.26 -2.30 17.21
C LEU A 383 24.20 -2.87 18.18
N LYS A 384 23.01 -2.25 18.28
CA LYS A 384 21.88 -2.83 19.03
C LYS A 384 21.43 -4.15 18.39
N GLN A 385 21.29 -4.19 17.06
CA GLN A 385 20.97 -5.44 16.33
C GLN A 385 22.03 -6.54 16.48
N VAL A 386 23.30 -6.18 16.65
CA VAL A 386 24.36 -7.14 17.01
C VAL A 386 24.06 -7.78 18.36
N ALA A 387 23.73 -6.97 19.38
CA ALA A 387 23.38 -7.47 20.70
C ALA A 387 22.12 -8.38 20.65
N ASP A 388 21.10 -8.00 19.86
CA ASP A 388 19.91 -8.82 19.64
C ASP A 388 20.25 -10.18 19.02
N SER A 389 21.08 -10.18 17.98
CA SER A 389 21.47 -11.41 17.28
C SER A 389 22.33 -12.31 18.17
N LEU A 390 23.23 -11.73 18.97
CA LEU A 390 23.99 -12.48 19.98
C LEU A 390 23.08 -13.09 21.05
N ALA A 391 22.09 -12.34 21.54
CA ALA A 391 21.12 -12.81 22.52
C ALA A 391 20.23 -13.92 21.95
N ALA A 392 19.76 -13.76 20.71
CA ALA A 392 18.96 -14.73 19.98
C ALA A 392 19.73 -16.03 19.70
N ALA A 393 21.02 -15.94 19.34
CA ALA A 393 21.87 -17.11 19.20
C ALA A 393 22.14 -17.79 20.56
N TYR A 394 22.41 -17.00 21.60
CA TYR A 394 22.74 -17.49 22.93
C TYR A 394 21.57 -18.23 23.60
N GLN A 395 20.34 -17.70 23.51
CA GLN A 395 19.17 -18.32 24.13
C GLN A 395 18.84 -19.72 23.59
N THR A 396 19.31 -20.06 22.38
CA THR A 396 19.16 -21.43 21.85
C THR A 396 19.93 -22.48 22.64
N GLY A 397 20.95 -22.08 23.40
CA GLY A 397 21.93 -22.96 24.04
C GLY A 397 22.97 -23.55 23.09
N ALA A 398 22.82 -23.41 21.77
CA ALA A 398 23.74 -23.95 20.77
C ALA A 398 24.95 -23.01 20.48
N TYR A 399 24.91 -21.76 20.96
CA TYR A 399 26.01 -20.80 20.80
C TYR A 399 26.37 -20.09 22.12
N PRO A 400 27.00 -20.79 23.09
CA PRO A 400 27.35 -20.23 24.39
C PRO A 400 28.37 -19.07 24.31
N GLU A 401 29.19 -19.03 23.25
CA GLU A 401 30.11 -17.92 23.00
C GLU A 401 29.39 -16.58 22.80
N GLY A 402 28.14 -16.59 22.34
CA GLY A 402 27.31 -15.38 22.23
C GLY A 402 27.16 -14.65 23.57
N GLY A 403 26.89 -15.40 24.64
CA GLY A 403 26.81 -14.87 26.00
C GLY A 403 28.12 -14.22 26.47
N LYS A 404 29.28 -14.83 26.16
CA LYS A 404 30.60 -14.26 26.49
C LYS A 404 30.92 -13.01 25.68
N ILE A 405 30.43 -12.90 24.45
CA ILE A 405 30.55 -11.67 23.65
C ILE A 405 29.70 -10.57 24.27
N LEU A 406 28.46 -10.87 24.66
CA LEU A 406 27.60 -9.93 25.38
C LEU A 406 28.25 -9.46 26.70
N ASP A 407 28.84 -10.36 27.49
CA ASP A 407 29.57 -9.98 28.71
C ASP A 407 30.71 -9.00 28.43
N ARG A 408 31.44 -9.17 27.34
CA ARG A 408 32.48 -8.22 26.92
C ARG A 408 31.90 -6.88 26.47
N LEU A 409 30.77 -6.87 25.78
CA LEU A 409 30.08 -5.62 25.38
C LEU A 409 29.58 -4.86 26.61
N ILE A 410 29.04 -5.56 27.60
CA ILE A 410 28.60 -5.00 28.87
C ILE A 410 29.79 -4.42 29.65
N ALA A 411 30.87 -5.20 29.81
CA ALA A 411 32.07 -4.78 30.53
C ALA A 411 32.80 -3.60 29.87
N LYS A 412 32.69 -3.46 28.54
CA LYS A 412 33.24 -2.31 27.80
C LYS A 412 32.54 -0.99 28.17
N GLY A 413 31.31 -1.04 28.67
CA GLY A 413 30.52 0.14 29.01
C GLY A 413 30.05 0.93 27.79
N GLY A 414 29.64 2.19 28.03
CA GLY A 414 29.10 3.08 27.00
C GLY A 414 27.62 2.82 26.69
N LYS A 415 27.10 3.50 25.65
CA LYS A 415 25.66 3.52 25.33
C LYS A 415 25.05 2.16 24.98
N LEU A 416 25.85 1.19 24.53
CA LEU A 416 25.37 -0.16 24.17
C LEU A 416 25.27 -1.11 25.37
N ALA A 417 26.05 -0.86 26.44
CA ALA A 417 26.12 -1.75 27.58
C ALA A 417 24.76 -2.03 28.27
N PRO A 418 23.90 -1.04 28.57
CA PRO A 418 22.58 -1.32 29.14
C PRO A 418 21.71 -2.14 28.18
N TYR A 419 21.68 -1.80 26.89
CA TYR A 419 20.94 -2.57 25.88
C TYR A 419 21.37 -4.04 25.83
N ALA A 420 22.68 -4.30 25.79
CA ALA A 420 23.24 -5.65 25.78
C ALA A 420 22.97 -6.40 27.09
N ALA A 421 23.06 -5.73 28.24
CA ALA A 421 22.77 -6.31 29.55
C ALA A 421 21.30 -6.75 29.66
N TYR A 422 20.37 -5.89 29.25
CA TYR A 422 18.94 -6.21 29.25
C TYR A 422 18.62 -7.43 28.38
N HIS A 423 19.08 -7.44 27.12
CA HIS A 423 18.84 -8.56 26.21
C HIS A 423 19.52 -9.86 26.65
N LYS A 424 20.68 -9.77 27.32
CA LYS A 424 21.34 -10.93 27.93
C LYS A 424 20.49 -11.53 29.05
N ILE A 425 19.92 -10.70 29.94
CA ILE A 425 19.04 -11.18 31.02
C ILE A 425 17.84 -11.95 30.45
N LEU A 426 17.22 -11.43 29.38
CA LEU A 426 16.11 -12.10 28.71
C LEU A 426 16.52 -13.43 28.06
N ALA A 427 17.66 -13.46 27.38
CA ALA A 427 18.19 -14.67 26.77
C ALA A 427 18.52 -15.76 27.81
N GLU A 428 19.08 -15.37 28.96
CA GLU A 428 19.35 -16.28 30.08
C GLU A 428 18.07 -16.84 30.70
N TYR A 429 17.02 -16.02 30.82
CA TYR A 429 15.71 -16.47 31.27
C TYR A 429 15.13 -17.55 30.35
N SER A 430 15.12 -17.32 29.03
CA SER A 430 14.66 -18.31 28.04
C SER A 430 15.48 -19.61 28.12
N LEU A 431 16.81 -19.48 28.18
CA LEU A 431 17.71 -20.64 28.26
C LEU A 431 17.51 -21.46 29.54
N ASP A 432 17.34 -20.80 30.68
CA ASP A 432 17.12 -21.44 31.98
C ASP A 432 15.73 -22.10 32.04
N ALA A 433 14.71 -21.46 31.46
CA ALA A 433 13.32 -21.96 31.45
C ALA A 433 13.14 -23.21 30.59
N GLU A 434 13.95 -23.38 29.54
CA GLU A 434 13.91 -24.55 28.65
C GLU A 434 14.73 -25.75 29.16
N GLN A 435 15.43 -25.63 30.30
CA GLN A 435 16.19 -26.76 30.84
C GLN A 435 15.26 -27.90 31.28
N PRO A 436 15.61 -29.18 31.02
CA PRO A 436 14.84 -30.31 31.51
C PRO A 436 14.67 -30.26 33.04
N GLY A 437 13.43 -30.23 33.52
CA GLY A 437 13.12 -30.15 34.96
C GLY A 437 13.26 -28.76 35.58
N ALA A 438 13.36 -27.69 34.77
CA ALA A 438 13.44 -26.33 35.27
C ALA A 438 12.24 -25.95 36.17
N ASN A 439 12.52 -25.35 37.31
CA ASN A 439 11.50 -24.71 38.14
C ASN A 439 11.26 -23.29 37.61
N LEU A 440 10.20 -23.12 36.82
CA LEU A 440 9.87 -21.85 36.15
C LEU A 440 9.71 -20.69 37.15
N LEU A 441 9.22 -20.95 38.36
CA LEU A 441 9.07 -19.91 39.38
C LEU A 441 10.43 -19.42 39.90
N GLU A 442 11.37 -20.32 40.14
CA GLU A 442 12.73 -19.96 40.58
C GLU A 442 13.52 -19.26 39.46
N VAL A 443 13.35 -19.72 38.21
CA VAL A 443 13.94 -19.07 37.02
C VAL A 443 13.39 -17.66 36.86
N GLN A 444 12.07 -17.47 37.03
CA GLN A 444 11.45 -16.15 36.99
C GLN A 444 11.97 -15.23 38.12
N LYS A 445 12.03 -15.71 39.37
CA LYS A 445 12.59 -14.92 40.50
C LYS A 445 14.02 -14.48 40.24
N LYS A 446 14.86 -15.39 39.71
CA LYS A 446 16.24 -15.08 39.31
C LYS A 446 16.30 -13.99 38.24
N CYS A 447 15.39 -14.02 37.26
CA CYS A 447 15.28 -12.98 36.24
C CYS A 447 14.87 -11.63 36.84
N LEU A 448 13.84 -11.60 37.69
CA LEU A 448 13.39 -10.37 38.37
C LEU A 448 14.51 -9.73 39.20
N ALA A 449 15.27 -10.53 39.97
CA ALA A 449 16.42 -10.04 40.72
C ALA A 449 17.49 -9.39 39.82
N LYS A 450 17.75 -9.98 38.64
CA LYS A 450 18.69 -9.39 37.66
C LYS A 450 18.16 -8.08 37.05
N LEU A 451 16.85 -7.99 36.81
CA LEU A 451 16.21 -6.76 36.33
C LEU A 451 16.24 -5.65 37.39
N GLU A 452 16.09 -6.00 38.67
CA GLU A 452 16.27 -5.04 39.77
C GLU A 452 17.72 -4.58 39.89
N ASP A 453 18.69 -5.49 39.78
CA ASP A 453 20.12 -5.16 39.75
C ASP A 453 20.49 -4.32 38.52
N PHE A 454 19.84 -4.55 37.39
CA PHE A 454 19.94 -3.70 36.21
C PHE A 454 19.55 -2.26 36.55
N LEU A 455 18.40 -2.04 37.20
CA LEU A 455 17.94 -0.70 37.59
C LEU A 455 18.86 0.00 38.62
N LYS A 456 19.57 -0.77 39.45
CA LYS A 456 20.58 -0.23 40.38
C LYS A 456 21.81 0.27 39.62
N THR A 457 22.19 -0.44 38.57
CA THR A 457 23.40 -0.21 37.75
C THR A 457 23.18 0.85 36.68
N TYR A 458 22.06 0.78 35.96
CA TYR A 458 21.68 1.68 34.87
C TYR A 458 20.43 2.45 35.28
N ARG A 459 20.63 3.72 35.66
CA ARG A 459 19.55 4.57 36.20
C ARG A 459 18.92 5.50 35.17
N ASP A 460 19.65 5.80 34.10
CA ASP A 460 19.27 6.76 33.06
C ASP A 460 19.69 6.22 31.69
N CYS A 461 18.89 5.28 31.17
CA CYS A 461 19.06 4.72 29.83
C CYS A 461 17.70 4.33 29.24
N ASP A 462 17.67 4.16 27.91
CA ASP A 462 16.45 3.92 27.13
C ASP A 462 15.72 2.63 27.53
N GLU A 463 16.43 1.68 28.16
CA GLU A 463 15.87 0.38 28.56
C GLU A 463 15.18 0.41 29.93
N VAL A 464 15.40 1.45 30.75
CA VAL A 464 14.78 1.56 32.09
C VAL A 464 13.25 1.44 32.05
N PRO A 465 12.52 2.10 31.13
CA PRO A 465 11.07 1.95 31.04
C PRO A 465 10.63 0.51 30.76
N GLU A 466 11.30 -0.20 29.84
CA GLU A 466 10.96 -1.59 29.52
C GLU A 466 11.23 -2.51 30.72
N VAL A 467 12.35 -2.32 31.42
CA VAL A 467 12.70 -3.09 32.62
C VAL A 467 11.67 -2.88 33.74
N LEU A 468 11.30 -1.62 34.01
CA LEU A 468 10.27 -1.30 34.99
C LEU A 468 8.92 -1.92 34.60
N PHE A 469 8.60 -1.94 33.31
CA PHE A 469 7.33 -2.49 32.83
C PHE A 469 7.28 -4.00 32.96
N GLN A 470 8.37 -4.69 32.67
CA GLN A 470 8.48 -6.12 32.89
C GLN A 470 8.38 -6.48 34.37
N LEU A 471 9.05 -5.73 35.25
CA LEU A 471 8.91 -5.91 36.71
C LEU A 471 7.47 -5.68 37.17
N ALA A 472 6.82 -4.61 36.71
CA ALA A 472 5.44 -4.29 37.07
C ALA A 472 4.47 -5.39 36.63
N THR A 473 4.54 -5.80 35.36
CA THR A 473 3.65 -6.79 34.76
C THR A 473 3.80 -8.17 35.41
N VAL A 474 5.03 -8.64 35.64
CA VAL A 474 5.24 -9.94 36.29
C VAL A 474 4.73 -9.93 37.73
N ASN A 475 4.98 -8.88 38.51
CA ASN A 475 4.43 -8.76 39.85
C ASN A 475 2.89 -8.73 39.84
N GLU A 476 2.28 -8.03 38.89
CA GLU A 476 0.83 -8.02 38.74
C GLU A 476 0.28 -9.43 38.41
N PHE A 477 0.91 -10.16 37.49
CA PHE A 477 0.49 -11.52 37.15
C PHE A 477 0.64 -12.49 38.32
N ASN A 478 1.63 -12.27 39.17
CA ASN A 478 1.85 -13.04 40.40
C ASN A 478 0.89 -12.64 41.53
N GLY A 479 0.06 -11.61 41.35
CA GLY A 479 -0.88 -11.10 42.34
C GLY A 479 -0.23 -10.20 43.39
N ASP A 480 1.03 -9.79 43.18
CA ASP A 480 1.73 -8.84 44.04
C ASP A 480 1.43 -7.40 43.59
N ASP A 481 0.17 -7.00 43.80
CA ASP A 481 -0.33 -5.71 43.33
C ASP A 481 0.41 -4.51 43.92
N LYS A 482 0.98 -4.63 45.12
CA LYS A 482 1.66 -3.52 45.78
C LYS A 482 2.96 -3.22 45.06
N GLU A 483 3.78 -4.24 44.86
CA GLU A 483 5.05 -4.17 44.15
C GLU A 483 4.83 -3.78 42.68
N ALA A 484 3.77 -4.30 42.04
CA ALA A 484 3.37 -3.88 40.70
C ALA A 484 3.01 -2.37 40.64
N ARG A 485 2.22 -1.87 41.60
CA ARG A 485 1.87 -0.45 41.69
C ARG A 485 3.10 0.43 41.87
N ASP A 486 4.08 0.03 42.67
CA ASP A 486 5.30 0.81 42.88
C ASP A 486 6.08 1.00 41.56
N TYR A 487 6.23 -0.07 40.77
CA TYR A 487 6.87 0.01 39.45
C TYR A 487 6.05 0.81 38.44
N TYR A 488 4.73 0.61 38.38
CA TYR A 488 3.87 1.41 37.49
C TYR A 488 3.84 2.89 37.88
N ALA A 489 3.83 3.23 39.17
CA ALA A 489 3.86 4.61 39.65
C ALA A 489 5.16 5.31 39.24
N ARG A 490 6.29 4.60 39.34
CA ARG A 490 7.58 5.09 38.86
C ARG A 490 7.56 5.32 37.35
N LEU A 491 7.04 4.37 36.57
CA LEU A 491 6.89 4.52 35.12
C LEU A 491 6.03 5.71 34.71
N ALA A 492 4.84 5.82 35.29
CA ALA A 492 3.89 6.88 34.99
C ALA A 492 4.44 8.26 35.35
N LYS A 493 5.26 8.35 36.41
CA LYS A 493 5.86 9.60 36.88
C LYS A 493 7.10 9.99 36.06
N ASP A 494 8.03 9.06 35.90
CA ASP A 494 9.37 9.36 35.38
C ASP A 494 9.42 9.24 33.84
N TYR A 495 8.51 8.44 33.23
CA TYR A 495 8.49 8.15 31.80
C TYR A 495 7.10 8.26 31.15
N PRO A 496 6.29 9.31 31.42
CA PRO A 496 4.89 9.39 31.01
C PRO A 496 4.64 9.36 29.49
N THR A 497 5.64 9.71 28.69
CA THR A 497 5.52 9.80 27.23
C THR A 497 5.89 8.49 26.50
N THR A 498 6.52 7.53 27.18
CA THR A 498 6.86 6.24 26.59
C THR A 498 5.63 5.33 26.54
N GLU A 499 5.62 4.35 25.64
CA GLU A 499 4.51 3.37 25.60
C GLU A 499 4.33 2.63 26.94
N PRO A 500 5.40 2.13 27.61
CA PRO A 500 5.32 1.64 28.98
C PRO A 500 4.71 2.62 29.98
N GLY A 501 5.07 3.91 29.92
CA GLY A 501 4.54 4.93 30.82
C GLY A 501 3.05 5.19 30.61
N LYS A 502 2.60 5.31 29.36
CA LYS A 502 1.18 5.42 29.01
C LYS A 502 0.39 4.21 29.52
N LYS A 503 0.93 3.00 29.30
CA LYS A 503 0.35 1.75 29.80
C LYS A 503 0.31 1.70 31.32
N ALA A 504 1.35 2.18 32.00
CA ALA A 504 1.43 2.23 33.46
C ALA A 504 0.34 3.12 34.07
N VAL A 505 0.05 4.27 33.48
CA VAL A 505 -1.06 5.15 33.93
C VAL A 505 -2.40 4.41 33.90
N GLY A 506 -2.69 3.70 32.80
CA GLY A 506 -3.90 2.90 32.68
C GLY A 506 -3.91 1.69 33.62
N ALA A 507 -2.76 1.06 33.83
CA ALA A 507 -2.62 -0.05 34.76
C ALA A 507 -2.90 0.40 36.18
N LEU A 508 -2.34 1.53 36.65
CA LEU A 508 -2.66 2.11 37.96
C LEU A 508 -4.13 2.47 38.10
N ARG A 509 -4.75 3.02 37.05
CA ARG A 509 -6.19 3.26 37.07
C ARG A 509 -6.94 1.95 37.31
N ARG A 510 -6.65 0.88 36.54
CA ARG A 510 -7.25 -0.45 36.67
C ARG A 510 -6.98 -1.11 38.04
N LEU A 511 -5.72 -1.06 38.48
CA LEU A 511 -5.18 -0.93 39.85
C LEU A 511 -6.16 -0.55 40.96
N ASP A 512 -6.95 0.48 40.69
CA ASP A 512 -7.72 1.16 41.71
C ASP A 512 -9.21 1.24 41.35
N LEU A 513 -9.67 0.47 40.36
CA LEU A 513 -11.03 0.54 39.82
C LEU A 513 -12.09 -0.12 40.71
N VAL A 514 -11.73 -1.13 41.51
CA VAL A 514 -12.72 -1.87 42.33
C VAL A 514 -13.44 -0.90 43.28
N ASP A 515 -14.76 -1.06 43.38
CA ASP A 515 -15.69 -0.20 44.12
C ASP A 515 -15.79 1.26 43.62
N LYS A 516 -15.21 1.58 42.45
CA LYS A 516 -15.34 2.89 41.81
C LYS A 516 -16.18 2.83 40.54
N PRO A 517 -16.87 3.92 40.18
CA PRO A 517 -17.56 4.01 38.91
C PRO A 517 -16.56 3.94 37.75
N ILE A 518 -16.94 3.26 36.68
CA ILE A 518 -16.16 3.20 35.44
C ILE A 518 -16.87 3.95 34.32
N THR A 519 -16.10 4.75 33.59
CA THR A 519 -16.51 5.35 32.32
C THR A 519 -15.77 4.65 31.19
N LEU A 520 -16.51 4.01 30.30
CA LEU A 520 -15.99 3.42 29.07
C LEU A 520 -17.06 3.57 27.99
N SER A 521 -16.66 4.06 26.82
CA SER A 521 -17.52 4.15 25.64
C SER A 521 -16.70 4.19 24.37
N GLY A 522 -17.32 3.81 23.26
CA GLY A 522 -16.74 3.83 21.92
C GLY A 522 -17.80 3.63 20.84
N PRO A 523 -17.44 3.79 19.56
CA PRO A 523 -18.33 3.48 18.45
C PRO A 523 -18.51 1.96 18.34
N ASN A 524 -19.76 1.53 18.19
CA ASN A 524 -20.03 0.15 17.79
C ASN A 524 -19.79 -0.06 16.29
N LEU A 525 -20.05 -1.28 15.80
CA LEU A 525 -19.87 -1.63 14.39
C LEU A 525 -20.73 -0.81 13.42
N ARG A 526 -21.83 -0.22 13.90
CA ARG A 526 -22.72 0.68 13.16
C ARG A 526 -22.34 2.16 13.29
N GLY A 527 -21.25 2.47 13.99
CA GLY A 527 -20.79 3.84 14.27
C GLY A 527 -21.55 4.56 15.39
N GLN A 528 -22.45 3.87 16.09
CA GLN A 528 -23.22 4.43 17.21
C GLN A 528 -22.39 4.37 18.49
N LYS A 529 -22.39 5.44 19.28
CA LYS A 529 -21.71 5.45 20.58
C LYS A 529 -22.44 4.54 21.57
N VAL A 530 -21.75 3.52 22.07
CA VAL A 530 -22.19 2.62 23.14
C VAL A 530 -21.17 2.65 24.27
N GLY A 531 -21.62 2.44 25.50
CA GLY A 531 -20.76 2.40 26.67
C GLY A 531 -21.48 1.97 27.94
N VAL A 532 -20.78 2.04 29.07
CA VAL A 532 -21.27 1.56 30.38
C VAL A 532 -22.60 2.21 30.79
N GLU A 533 -22.81 3.48 30.43
CA GLU A 533 -24.06 4.20 30.73
C GLU A 533 -25.30 3.56 30.10
N ASN A 534 -25.16 2.87 28.97
CA ASN A 534 -26.27 2.18 28.32
C ASN A 534 -26.78 0.96 29.11
N TYR A 535 -26.03 0.51 30.12
CA TYR A 535 -26.28 -0.71 30.89
C TYR A 535 -26.53 -0.43 32.38
N ARG A 536 -26.86 0.81 32.77
CA ARG A 536 -27.23 1.15 34.16
C ARG A 536 -28.37 0.27 34.65
N GLY A 537 -28.28 -0.19 35.90
CA GLY A 537 -29.24 -1.13 36.49
C GLY A 537 -29.02 -2.60 36.12
N LYS A 538 -28.02 -2.92 35.29
CA LYS A 538 -27.66 -4.29 34.88
C LYS A 538 -26.26 -4.67 35.36
N ASN A 539 -25.99 -5.97 35.46
CA ASN A 539 -24.63 -6.46 35.66
C ASN A 539 -23.94 -6.47 34.30
N LEU A 540 -22.90 -5.67 34.09
CA LEU A 540 -22.22 -5.55 32.81
C LEU A 540 -20.84 -6.21 32.88
N LEU A 541 -20.59 -7.19 32.01
CA LEU A 541 -19.27 -7.75 31.75
C LEU A 541 -18.66 -7.03 30.53
N ILE A 542 -17.61 -6.25 30.75
CA ILE A 542 -16.82 -5.64 29.69
C ILE A 542 -15.70 -6.62 29.33
N VAL A 543 -15.59 -7.00 28.06
CA VAL A 543 -14.60 -7.98 27.59
C VAL A 543 -13.70 -7.34 26.56
N PHE A 544 -12.43 -7.11 26.89
CA PHE A 544 -11.41 -6.74 25.92
C PHE A 544 -10.93 -8.00 25.21
N TRP A 545 -10.99 -8.04 23.88
CA TRP A 545 -10.68 -9.25 23.10
C TRP A 545 -10.14 -8.95 21.70
N SER A 546 -9.66 -9.99 21.02
CA SER A 546 -9.22 -9.97 19.63
C SER A 546 -9.55 -11.32 18.98
N THR A 547 -9.82 -11.32 17.67
CA THR A 547 -10.06 -12.56 16.91
C THR A 547 -8.84 -13.47 16.87
N GLN A 548 -7.63 -12.92 17.04
CA GLN A 548 -6.38 -13.69 17.06
C GLN A 548 -6.03 -14.24 18.46
N ALA A 549 -6.74 -13.82 19.51
CA ALA A 549 -6.48 -14.28 20.87
C ALA A 549 -6.99 -15.72 21.08
N ALA A 550 -6.06 -16.69 21.10
CA ALA A 550 -6.39 -18.11 21.24
C ALA A 550 -7.17 -18.43 22.53
N GLN A 551 -6.86 -17.75 23.64
CA GLN A 551 -7.56 -17.97 24.91
C GLN A 551 -9.02 -17.47 24.84
N PHE A 552 -9.27 -16.32 24.20
CA PHE A 552 -10.64 -15.84 24.01
C PHE A 552 -11.49 -16.83 23.21
N ARG A 553 -10.96 -17.42 22.15
CA ARG A 553 -11.68 -18.46 21.38
C ARG A 553 -12.03 -19.69 22.22
N LYS A 554 -11.17 -20.06 23.19
CA LYS A 554 -11.44 -21.16 24.12
C LYS A 554 -12.50 -20.80 25.15
N ASP A 555 -12.50 -19.57 25.64
CA ASP A 555 -13.41 -19.09 26.69
C ASP A 555 -14.79 -18.73 26.13
N LEU A 556 -14.88 -18.44 24.83
CA LEU A 556 -16.10 -17.96 24.18
C LEU A 556 -17.34 -18.86 24.41
N PRO A 557 -17.27 -20.19 24.23
CA PRO A 557 -18.42 -21.06 24.50
C PRO A 557 -18.93 -20.99 25.94
N ASP A 558 -18.04 -20.74 26.91
CA ASP A 558 -18.43 -20.64 28.32
C ASP A 558 -19.01 -19.26 28.65
N LEU A 559 -18.54 -18.19 27.97
CA LEU A 559 -19.17 -16.87 28.02
C LEU A 559 -20.59 -16.91 27.44
N GLU A 560 -20.82 -17.62 26.33
CA GLU A 560 -22.15 -17.80 25.75
C GLU A 560 -23.09 -18.53 26.71
N LYS A 561 -22.63 -19.62 27.34
CA LYS A 561 -23.43 -20.35 28.36
C LYS A 561 -23.77 -19.45 29.55
N ALA A 562 -22.80 -18.70 30.07
CA ALA A 562 -23.01 -17.77 31.18
C ALA A 562 -24.03 -16.68 30.79
N TYR A 563 -23.92 -16.12 29.59
CA TYR A 563 -24.87 -15.14 29.08
C TYR A 563 -26.29 -15.72 28.99
N GLN A 564 -26.46 -16.88 28.36
CA GLN A 564 -27.77 -17.55 28.26
C GLN A 564 -28.38 -17.84 29.64
N LYS A 565 -27.57 -18.23 30.62
CA LYS A 565 -28.04 -18.58 31.97
C LYS A 565 -28.42 -17.34 32.80
N TYR A 566 -27.62 -16.28 32.74
CA TYR A 566 -27.73 -15.15 33.68
C TYR A 566 -28.29 -13.86 33.09
N HIS A 567 -28.44 -13.74 31.76
CA HIS A 567 -29.00 -12.54 31.13
C HIS A 567 -30.36 -12.16 31.73
N SER A 568 -31.33 -13.07 31.70
CA SER A 568 -32.66 -12.81 32.27
C SER A 568 -32.71 -12.95 33.79
N LYS A 569 -31.88 -13.82 34.38
CA LYS A 569 -31.93 -14.11 35.83
C LYS A 569 -31.29 -13.01 36.66
N ALA A 570 -30.09 -12.59 36.29
CA ALA A 570 -29.29 -11.61 37.02
C ALA A 570 -29.15 -10.27 36.29
N GLY A 571 -29.78 -10.10 35.11
CA GLY A 571 -29.60 -8.90 34.30
C GLY A 571 -28.18 -8.80 33.76
N LEU A 572 -27.56 -9.92 33.38
CA LEU A 572 -26.20 -9.93 32.81
C LEU A 572 -26.23 -9.40 31.37
N GLU A 573 -25.37 -8.43 31.10
CA GLU A 573 -25.06 -7.89 29.77
C GLU A 573 -23.58 -8.06 29.49
N ILE A 574 -23.22 -8.22 28.22
CA ILE A 574 -21.82 -8.24 27.79
C ILE A 574 -21.60 -7.06 26.84
N LEU A 575 -20.47 -6.37 26.99
CA LEU A 575 -19.99 -5.38 26.02
C LEU A 575 -18.58 -5.77 25.62
N GLY A 576 -18.42 -6.19 24.37
CA GLY A 576 -17.10 -6.49 23.84
C GLY A 576 -16.38 -5.22 23.41
N VAL A 577 -15.10 -5.13 23.72
CA VAL A 577 -14.16 -4.13 23.20
C VAL A 577 -13.14 -4.90 22.37
N ASN A 578 -13.36 -4.94 21.06
CA ASN A 578 -12.47 -5.62 20.14
C ASN A 578 -11.27 -4.73 19.81
N LEU A 579 -10.07 -5.32 19.91
CA LEU A 579 -8.77 -4.71 19.69
C LEU A 579 -8.05 -5.36 18.50
N ASP A 580 -8.77 -5.81 17.47
CA ASP A 580 -8.12 -6.24 16.23
C ASP A 580 -7.53 -5.03 15.49
N ASP A 581 -6.33 -5.19 14.94
CA ASP A 581 -5.70 -4.12 14.14
C ASP A 581 -6.51 -3.80 12.88
N ASP A 582 -7.17 -4.82 12.31
CA ASP A 582 -8.01 -4.70 11.11
C ASP A 582 -9.49 -4.98 11.44
N LYS A 583 -10.35 -4.00 11.15
CA LYS A 583 -11.81 -4.11 11.29
C LYS A 583 -12.39 -5.23 10.42
N ALA A 584 -11.82 -5.49 9.25
CA ALA A 584 -12.33 -6.52 8.35
C ALA A 584 -12.17 -7.93 8.94
N ALA A 585 -11.11 -8.17 9.71
CA ALA A 585 -10.91 -9.44 10.44
C ALA A 585 -12.01 -9.67 11.49
N LEU A 586 -12.37 -8.63 12.25
CA LEU A 586 -13.50 -8.65 13.18
C LEU A 586 -14.82 -8.93 12.46
N GLU A 587 -15.11 -8.19 11.39
CA GLU A 587 -16.35 -8.36 10.64
C GLU A 587 -16.46 -9.75 10.00
N ALA A 588 -15.35 -10.33 9.54
CA ALA A 588 -15.29 -11.71 9.05
C ALA A 588 -15.60 -12.72 10.16
N PHE A 589 -14.95 -12.59 11.31
CA PHE A 589 -15.20 -13.48 12.45
C PHE A 589 -16.66 -13.42 12.91
N LEU A 590 -17.27 -12.24 12.96
CA LEU A 590 -18.67 -12.08 13.39
C LEU A 590 -19.70 -12.60 12.38
N ARG A 591 -19.33 -12.76 11.11
CA ARG A 591 -20.18 -13.45 10.11
C ARG A 591 -20.23 -14.96 10.37
N GLU A 592 -19.12 -15.53 10.85
CA GLU A 592 -19.01 -16.96 11.15
C GLU A 592 -19.47 -17.30 12.57
N THR A 593 -19.25 -16.39 13.51
CA THR A 593 -19.52 -16.57 14.94
C THR A 593 -20.46 -15.48 15.42
N SER A 594 -21.73 -15.82 15.62
CA SER A 594 -22.74 -14.86 16.05
C SER A 594 -22.65 -14.59 17.55
N LEU A 595 -22.12 -13.44 17.92
CA LEU A 595 -22.10 -12.97 19.31
C LEU A 595 -23.39 -12.17 19.60
N PRO A 596 -24.23 -12.58 20.58
CA PRO A 596 -25.53 -11.95 20.83
C PRO A 596 -25.43 -10.61 21.60
N TRP A 597 -24.23 -10.09 21.81
CA TRP A 597 -23.97 -8.87 22.56
C TRP A 597 -23.22 -7.82 21.72
N GLU A 598 -23.33 -6.56 22.12
CA GLU A 598 -22.80 -5.41 21.38
C GLU A 598 -21.25 -5.38 21.42
N GLN A 599 -20.66 -4.84 20.36
CA GLN A 599 -19.21 -4.73 20.19
C GLN A 599 -18.82 -3.28 19.92
N ILE A 600 -17.85 -2.77 20.68
CA ILE A 600 -17.03 -1.61 20.32
C ILE A 600 -15.86 -2.12 19.48
N TYR A 601 -15.61 -1.46 18.34
CA TYR A 601 -14.35 -1.61 17.62
C TYR A 601 -13.43 -0.45 17.99
N GLU A 602 -12.30 -0.75 18.64
CA GLU A 602 -11.33 0.25 19.07
C GLU A 602 -10.01 0.08 18.27
N PRO A 603 -9.75 0.93 17.26
CA PRO A 603 -8.62 0.77 16.36
C PRO A 603 -7.27 1.04 17.05
N GLY A 604 -6.20 0.44 16.53
CA GLY A 604 -4.83 0.56 17.06
C GLY A 604 -4.42 -0.55 18.02
N GLY A 605 -5.21 -1.63 18.09
CA GLY A 605 -4.85 -2.86 18.78
C GLY A 605 -4.58 -2.68 20.27
N MET A 606 -3.50 -3.30 20.75
CA MET A 606 -3.05 -3.18 22.13
C MET A 606 -2.57 -1.77 22.50
N SER A 607 -2.27 -0.90 21.53
CA SER A 607 -1.91 0.51 21.75
C SER A 607 -3.09 1.47 21.57
N SER A 608 -4.30 0.96 21.39
CA SER A 608 -5.51 1.76 21.22
C SER A 608 -5.87 2.57 22.46
N ARG A 609 -6.77 3.55 22.29
CA ARG A 609 -7.17 4.47 23.36
C ARG A 609 -7.69 3.73 24.60
N LEU A 610 -8.65 2.81 24.44
CA LEU A 610 -9.20 2.06 25.58
C LEU A 610 -8.19 1.05 26.14
N ALA A 611 -7.35 0.44 25.31
CA ALA A 611 -6.31 -0.47 25.78
C ALA A 611 -5.23 0.25 26.62
N ASN A 612 -4.92 1.50 26.29
CA ASN A 612 -4.04 2.36 27.08
C ASN A 612 -4.73 2.93 28.31
N GLU A 613 -5.98 3.40 28.18
CA GLU A 613 -6.76 3.97 29.28
C GLU A 613 -6.92 3.00 30.46
N PHE A 614 -7.00 1.70 30.19
CA PHE A 614 -7.17 0.65 31.20
C PHE A 614 -5.93 -0.22 31.39
N GLY A 615 -4.80 0.11 30.75
CA GLY A 615 -3.55 -0.65 30.88
C GLY A 615 -3.76 -2.14 30.61
N ILE A 616 -4.42 -2.46 29.49
CA ILE A 616 -4.68 -3.84 29.08
C ILE A 616 -3.35 -4.47 28.66
N LEU A 617 -2.99 -5.56 29.33
CA LEU A 617 -1.72 -6.28 29.15
C LEU A 617 -1.89 -7.57 28.33
N THR A 618 -3.02 -8.25 28.49
CA THR A 618 -3.32 -9.53 27.87
C THR A 618 -4.77 -9.62 27.44
N LEU A 619 -5.05 -10.47 26.45
CA LEU A 619 -6.41 -10.73 25.97
C LEU A 619 -6.79 -12.21 26.17
N PRO A 620 -8.02 -12.50 26.64
CA PRO A 620 -9.03 -11.53 27.05
C PRO A 620 -8.70 -10.89 28.40
N THR A 621 -9.22 -9.67 28.64
CA THR A 621 -9.29 -9.05 29.97
C THR A 621 -10.73 -8.66 30.23
N MET A 622 -11.27 -9.04 31.39
CA MET A 622 -12.70 -8.89 31.67
C MET A 622 -12.97 -8.12 32.96
N PHE A 623 -13.83 -7.10 32.87
CA PHE A 623 -14.29 -6.31 34.02
C PHE A 623 -15.76 -6.60 34.28
N LEU A 624 -16.11 -6.88 35.53
CA LEU A 624 -17.50 -6.97 35.97
C LEU A 624 -17.91 -5.67 36.65
N VAL A 625 -18.98 -5.06 36.15
CA VAL A 625 -19.55 -3.81 36.64
C VAL A 625 -20.94 -4.09 37.18
N GLY A 626 -21.22 -3.60 38.39
CA GLY A 626 -22.51 -3.77 39.03
C GLY A 626 -23.59 -2.84 38.48
N PRO A 627 -24.86 -3.05 38.90
CA PRO A 627 -26.00 -2.22 38.49
C PRO A 627 -25.87 -0.73 38.81
N ASP A 628 -25.11 -0.40 39.85
CA ASP A 628 -24.80 0.97 40.28
C ASP A 628 -23.67 1.63 39.48
N GLY A 629 -23.10 0.91 38.51
CA GLY A 629 -22.03 1.38 37.65
C GLY A 629 -20.63 1.25 38.24
N LYS A 630 -20.48 0.64 39.43
CA LYS A 630 -19.18 0.43 40.07
C LYS A 630 -18.56 -0.90 39.65
N VAL A 631 -17.23 -0.94 39.54
CA VAL A 631 -16.50 -2.17 39.20
C VAL A 631 -16.49 -3.12 40.39
N ILE A 632 -17.03 -4.32 40.21
CA ILE A 632 -17.02 -5.43 41.18
C ILE A 632 -15.70 -6.21 41.05
N SER A 633 -15.28 -6.49 39.82
CA SER A 633 -14.02 -7.16 39.52
C SER A 633 -13.38 -6.58 38.27
N ARG A 634 -12.05 -6.50 38.27
CA ARG A 634 -11.24 -5.96 37.17
C ARG A 634 -10.44 -7.04 36.42
N ASN A 635 -10.61 -8.30 36.79
CA ASN A 635 -9.83 -9.40 36.25
C ASN A 635 -10.58 -10.73 36.39
N ILE A 636 -11.81 -10.79 35.87
CA ILE A 636 -12.51 -12.08 35.76
C ILE A 636 -11.70 -12.93 34.78
N ARG A 637 -11.22 -14.10 35.22
CA ARG A 637 -10.39 -14.97 34.38
C ARG A 637 -11.15 -16.16 33.78
N MET A 638 -12.20 -16.62 34.46
CA MET A 638 -12.94 -17.83 34.10
C MET A 638 -14.44 -17.60 34.30
N ALA A 639 -15.28 -18.32 33.54
CA ALA A 639 -16.73 -18.24 33.65
C ALA A 639 -17.25 -18.59 35.06
N ASP A 640 -16.65 -19.58 35.73
CA ASP A 640 -17.04 -19.96 37.10
C ASP A 640 -16.86 -18.82 38.13
N GLU A 641 -15.87 -17.94 37.91
CA GLU A 641 -15.67 -16.77 38.75
C GLU A 641 -16.80 -15.76 38.56
N LEU A 642 -17.17 -15.52 37.29
CA LEU A 642 -18.33 -14.69 36.94
C LEU A 642 -19.62 -15.25 37.56
N GLU A 643 -19.86 -16.56 37.45
CA GLU A 643 -21.05 -17.19 38.01
C GLU A 643 -21.16 -16.96 39.53
N LYS A 644 -20.06 -17.14 40.28
CA LYS A 644 -20.03 -16.92 41.73
C LYS A 644 -20.42 -15.48 42.11
N TYR A 645 -19.93 -14.49 41.36
CA TYR A 645 -20.31 -13.09 41.60
C TYR A 645 -21.80 -12.85 41.32
N LEU A 646 -22.33 -13.42 40.22
CA LEU A 646 -23.74 -13.26 39.84
C LEU A 646 -24.69 -13.97 40.81
N GLU A 647 -24.35 -15.17 41.28
CA GLU A 647 -25.12 -15.89 42.30
C GLU A 647 -25.16 -15.13 43.65
N LYS A 648 -24.03 -14.53 44.04
CA LYS A 648 -23.98 -13.65 45.22
C LYS A 648 -24.84 -12.40 45.06
N ALA A 649 -24.87 -11.80 43.87
CA ALA A 649 -25.72 -10.64 43.57
C ALA A 649 -27.22 -11.00 43.61
N LEU A 650 -27.60 -12.21 43.18
CA LEU A 650 -28.97 -12.70 43.25
C LEU A 650 -29.44 -12.95 44.69
N THR A 651 -28.58 -13.51 45.53
CA THR A 651 -28.89 -13.81 46.94
C THR A 651 -29.00 -12.56 47.81
N SER A 652 -28.16 -11.53 47.58
CA SER A 652 -28.27 -10.25 48.28
C SER A 652 -29.53 -9.46 47.90
N LYS A 653 -29.97 -9.56 46.64
CA LYS A 653 -31.23 -8.98 46.17
C LYS A 653 -32.46 -9.69 46.75
N ALA A 654 -32.40 -11.01 46.93
CA ALA A 654 -33.47 -11.76 47.60
C ALA A 654 -33.59 -11.41 49.09
N ALA A 655 -32.46 -11.27 49.80
CA ALA A 655 -32.45 -10.93 51.23
C ALA A 655 -32.94 -9.49 51.54
N SER A 656 -32.76 -8.54 50.61
CA SER A 656 -33.23 -7.16 50.77
C SER A 656 -34.73 -6.99 50.47
N VAL A 657 -35.34 -7.88 49.69
CA VAL A 657 -36.79 -7.90 49.43
C VAL A 657 -37.57 -8.48 50.64
N ASP A 658 -36.96 -9.41 51.38
CA ASP A 658 -37.61 -10.09 52.53
C ASP A 658 -37.60 -9.28 53.84
N LEU A 659 -36.84 -8.18 53.89
CA LEU A 659 -36.79 -7.24 55.03
C LEU A 659 -37.77 -6.06 54.91
N GLY A 660 -38.51 -5.96 53.78
CA GLY A 660 -39.48 -4.88 53.51
C GLY A 660 -40.95 -5.28 53.69
N SER A 661 -41.24 -6.49 54.16
CA SER A 661 -42.59 -7.04 54.32
C SER A 661 -42.88 -7.42 55.77
N LYS A 662 -42.89 -6.44 56.68
CA LYS A 662 -43.63 -6.52 57.96
C LYS A 662 -44.25 -5.18 58.32
#